data_AF-A0AAI8YMB0-F1
#
_entry.id   AF-A0AAI8YMB0-F1
#
_cell.length_a   1.000
_cell.length_b   1.000
_cell.length_c   1.000
_cell.angle_alpha   90.00
_cell.angle_beta   90.00
_cell.angle_gamma   90.00
#
_symmetry.space_group_name_H-M   'P 1'
#
loop_
_entity.id
_entity.type
_entity.pdbx_description
1 polymer ?
#
loop_
_entity_poly.entity_id
_entity_poly.type
_entity_poly.pdbx_seq_one_letter_code
_entity_poly.pdbx_strand_id
1 'polypeptide(L)'
;MAPKQATLGKFFGKPNGSKPAPTQQSKLSFGTKSAKKTKDESEAATSEPSPSAKKVKKEVEAKENKTPSKDTKKRSRPSHSPSDKKKESSTKVKVEEPEEDLEEEVPVTKRQRRNRTRIEDDEDDEDDDEVMADAEPVKPKKKGAATVKESIKKPSAVTSASEKQAASKVKEEDDEVEEATASDSASETENEEDEEEEKPEVAAKAREKLQTKLKAKNKDPYPDWKAGSPVPYAALCTTFSLIELTTKRLIITEHCSLFLQQVLRLTPDDFLPTVLLMVNKLAPDYAGIELGIGESLIMKAIGETTGRSLQVIKADQKEIGDLGLVAVKSRSTQPTMFKPKPLTIRSVHKGLMDVATVTGGGGAQGRKVDLIKKLLSAADAHSSGKIDINKDKGGPSEAKYIVRFLEGKLRLGLAERTVLVSIGQAVACHEASQKGKIPSTTQMEEAEALLKTVYSELPSWDVIIPAMVRNGIMNLRDSCKLRPGVPLKPMLAKPTKAITEVLDRFENQTFTCEYKYDGERAQIHYVAKDRSEDLIEALPSATKEAAKGVASIFSRNSEDLSKKYPDILGKLHTWVKEGTKSFVLDCETVAWDVTEKKVLPFQQLMTRKKKDVKVEDVKVKVCVFAFDLLFLNGEALVEKSLRERRELMHGAFNPVEGEFAYATHMNGQELEEIQIFLDESVKASCEGLMVKMLDGSESGYEPSKRSRNWLKIKKDYLSSVGDSLDLVVLGAYHGKGKRTSVYGAFLLACYNLGTETYETVCNIGTGFSEQVLEELHKQLSEITIDRPKPFYSHSSGGQHQPDVWFEPQYVWEVKTADLTLSPRYKAGMKEKVDPAGEKGISLRFPRFIKIRDDKKPDEATSSRQVAEMYRKQESVTKSKGPSVDDDFDARRRPHTRRTRRDRERDPFFADLFALPGFKDCFAEVERARQQSLRDDPPTYRRRVDVDPYHQYPPRPDYAAQADAYEAAEPDAALVEVRAALRAHLGLSDLARLVLLLTTQVPAGRFTTYRAMQEHVSEVRFGLCAVRQIGHCLRKNPLGDRVPGHRVVGQYGMFSRPLEWGMHCRDVEETVRRLGEEGVRFKADGNPKGSAFREFVGCPRV
;
A
#
# COMPACT_ATOMS: atom_id res chain seq x y z
N MET A 1 -61.22 17.31 7.74
CA MET A 1 -61.64 18.69 8.05
C MET A 1 -60.53 19.39 8.81
N ALA A 2 -60.52 20.72 8.72
CA ALA A 2 -60.02 21.65 9.72
C ALA A 2 -60.94 22.88 9.67
N PRO A 3 -61.04 23.70 10.70
CA PRO A 3 -61.45 25.08 10.53
C PRO A 3 -60.24 25.97 10.24
N LYS A 4 -60.46 26.93 9.33
CA LYS A 4 -59.82 28.25 9.34
C LYS A 4 -60.79 29.19 10.13
N GLN A 5 -60.73 30.51 10.17
CA GLN A 5 -59.88 31.57 9.63
C GLN A 5 -60.17 32.84 10.45
N ALA A 6 -59.21 33.75 10.62
CA ALA A 6 -59.51 35.16 10.88
C ALA A 6 -58.38 36.02 10.31
N THR A 7 -58.73 37.04 9.54
CA THR A 7 -57.77 37.95 8.87
C THR A 7 -58.30 39.37 8.92
N LEU A 8 -57.48 40.31 9.41
CA LEU A 8 -57.71 41.75 9.22
C LEU A 8 -56.99 42.24 7.97
N GLY A 9 -57.55 43.28 7.34
CA GLY A 9 -57.33 43.57 5.91
C GLY A 9 -56.20 44.55 5.57
N LYS A 10 -55.91 44.60 4.27
CA LYS A 10 -55.23 45.73 3.59
C LYS A 10 -56.13 46.99 3.66
N PHE A 11 -55.58 48.17 3.35
CA PHE A 11 -56.05 49.01 2.22
C PHE A 11 -55.04 50.13 1.88
N PHE A 12 -55.33 50.93 0.84
CA PHE A 12 -54.44 51.85 0.09
C PHE A 12 -54.17 53.20 0.82
N GLY A 13 -53.24 54.10 0.41
CA GLY A 13 -52.36 54.15 -0.78
C GLY A 13 -51.49 55.44 -0.89
N LYS A 14 -51.07 55.80 -2.13
CA LYS A 14 -50.38 57.07 -2.53
C LYS A 14 -51.42 58.24 -2.69
N PRO A 15 -51.12 59.52 -3.07
CA PRO A 15 -49.89 60.12 -3.66
C PRO A 15 -49.56 61.61 -3.26
N ASN A 16 -48.71 62.27 -4.09
CA ASN A 16 -48.44 63.72 -4.30
C ASN A 16 -47.28 64.41 -3.51
N GLY A 17 -46.51 65.36 -4.09
CA GLY A 17 -46.32 65.70 -5.52
C GLY A 17 -45.77 67.11 -5.85
N SER A 18 -44.96 67.22 -6.92
CA SER A 18 -44.53 68.48 -7.62
C SER A 18 -43.45 69.35 -6.91
N LYS A 19 -42.62 70.23 -7.52
CA LYS A 19 -42.22 70.61 -8.93
C LYS A 19 -41.03 71.64 -8.83
N PRO A 20 -40.44 72.23 -9.92
CA PRO A 20 -40.44 71.93 -11.35
C PRO A 20 -39.00 71.79 -11.97
N ALA A 21 -38.87 71.86 -13.30
CA ALA A 21 -37.63 71.72 -14.09
C ALA A 21 -37.54 72.77 -15.23
N PRO A 22 -36.73 72.54 -16.27
CA PRO A 22 -37.13 72.91 -17.64
C PRO A 22 -37.01 71.75 -18.68
N THR A 23 -36.05 71.84 -19.62
CA THR A 23 -36.01 71.20 -20.96
C THR A 23 -34.54 71.14 -21.46
N GLN A 24 -34.06 70.48 -22.53
CA GLN A 24 -34.50 69.49 -23.56
C GLN A 24 -33.19 68.94 -24.23
N GLN A 25 -33.09 67.95 -25.15
CA GLN A 25 -34.03 67.04 -25.87
C GLN A 25 -33.37 65.62 -25.92
N SER A 26 -33.30 64.74 -26.94
CA SER A 26 -33.77 64.62 -28.35
C SER A 26 -34.43 63.23 -28.60
N LYS A 27 -34.50 62.68 -29.83
CA LYS A 27 -35.41 61.53 -30.13
C LYS A 27 -35.08 60.60 -31.34
N LEU A 28 -35.52 59.33 -31.15
CA LEU A 28 -36.11 58.36 -32.12
C LEU A 28 -35.23 57.47 -33.02
N SER A 29 -35.86 56.36 -33.46
CA SER A 29 -35.32 55.19 -34.20
C SER A 29 -36.46 54.41 -34.92
N PHE A 30 -36.25 53.87 -36.13
CA PHE A 30 -37.21 52.98 -36.84
C PHE A 30 -36.57 52.21 -38.03
N GLY A 31 -37.17 51.09 -38.48
CA GLY A 31 -36.99 50.52 -39.84
C GLY A 31 -36.81 48.99 -39.96
N THR A 32 -37.47 48.33 -40.94
CA THR A 32 -37.35 46.87 -41.23
C THR A 32 -37.65 46.49 -42.70
N LYS A 33 -37.17 45.29 -43.13
CA LYS A 33 -37.58 44.43 -44.28
C LYS A 33 -37.14 44.69 -45.76
N SER A 34 -36.78 43.56 -46.41
CA SER A 34 -37.03 43.09 -47.81
C SER A 34 -36.44 43.72 -49.12
N ALA A 35 -35.45 43.01 -49.70
CA ALA A 35 -35.48 42.25 -50.99
C ALA A 35 -35.52 42.88 -52.44
N LYS A 36 -34.38 42.71 -53.17
CA LYS A 36 -34.20 42.05 -54.53
C LYS A 36 -34.19 42.86 -55.87
N LYS A 37 -33.23 42.48 -56.76
CA LYS A 37 -32.91 42.92 -58.18
C LYS A 37 -32.32 44.33 -58.32
N THR A 38 -31.49 44.69 -59.33
CA THR A 38 -30.99 44.13 -60.63
C THR A 38 -29.45 43.90 -60.65
N LYS A 39 -28.81 43.06 -61.52
CA LYS A 39 -28.32 43.27 -62.92
C LYS A 39 -27.57 44.62 -63.14
N ASP A 40 -26.39 44.74 -63.78
CA ASP A 40 -25.61 43.83 -64.68
C ASP A 40 -24.05 44.00 -64.67
N GLU A 41 -23.37 43.26 -65.58
CA GLU A 41 -21.94 43.13 -66.01
C GLU A 41 -21.18 44.47 -66.35
N SER A 42 -19.86 44.60 -66.65
CA SER A 42 -18.62 43.78 -66.83
C SER A 42 -17.36 44.71 -66.83
N GLU A 43 -16.11 44.31 -66.53
CA GLU A 43 -14.94 43.97 -67.42
C GLU A 43 -13.63 44.09 -66.55
N ALA A 44 -12.56 43.28 -66.64
CA ALA A 44 -11.43 43.18 -67.61
C ALA A 44 -10.54 44.46 -67.75
N ALA A 45 -9.19 44.45 -67.82
CA ALA A 45 -8.13 43.44 -67.57
C ALA A 45 -6.69 44.08 -67.50
N THR A 46 -5.63 43.28 -67.20
CA THR A 46 -4.17 43.49 -67.52
C THR A 46 -3.37 44.64 -66.85
N SER A 47 -2.02 44.65 -66.72
CA SER A 47 -0.90 43.71 -67.09
C SER A 47 0.36 43.86 -66.19
N GLU A 48 1.41 43.04 -66.45
CA GLU A 48 2.70 42.89 -65.72
C GLU A 48 3.80 43.93 -66.18
N PRO A 49 5.17 43.81 -66.03
CA PRO A 49 6.07 42.62 -65.85
C PRO A 49 7.31 42.76 -64.88
N SER A 50 8.24 41.81 -65.00
CA SER A 50 9.45 41.46 -64.17
C SER A 50 10.77 41.92 -64.87
N PRO A 51 12.02 41.31 -64.82
CA PRO A 51 12.61 40.14 -64.12
C PRO A 51 14.12 40.22 -63.64
N SER A 52 14.62 39.16 -62.96
CA SER A 52 16.01 38.54 -62.94
C SER A 52 16.33 37.88 -61.56
N ALA A 53 16.95 36.70 -61.32
CA ALA A 53 17.85 35.72 -62.00
C ALA A 53 19.37 35.88 -61.63
N LYS A 54 20.19 34.86 -61.28
CA LYS A 54 20.06 33.37 -61.13
C LYS A 54 21.34 32.73 -60.47
N LYS A 55 21.24 31.69 -59.60
CA LYS A 55 22.24 30.60 -59.24
C LYS A 55 21.91 29.94 -57.86
N VAL A 56 22.23 28.68 -57.49
CA VAL A 56 22.51 27.39 -58.20
C VAL A 56 22.45 26.17 -57.22
N LYS A 57 21.80 25.04 -57.63
CA LYS A 57 21.88 23.58 -57.21
C LYS A 57 21.94 23.19 -55.70
N LYS A 58 21.73 21.94 -55.21
CA LYS A 58 21.52 20.53 -55.73
C LYS A 58 20.40 19.86 -54.86
N GLU A 59 19.46 19.05 -55.38
CA GLU A 59 19.47 17.57 -55.60
C GLU A 59 19.61 16.67 -54.34
N VAL A 60 18.98 15.48 -54.18
CA VAL A 60 17.68 14.87 -54.61
C VAL A 60 17.65 13.38 -54.14
N GLU A 61 16.48 12.79 -53.84
CA GLU A 61 16.06 11.41 -54.22
C GLU A 61 14.72 10.98 -53.56
N ALA A 62 14.02 9.93 -54.04
CA ALA A 62 13.23 9.86 -55.27
C ALA A 62 12.17 8.73 -55.19
N LYS A 63 11.08 8.80 -55.98
CA LYS A 63 10.17 7.66 -56.20
C LYS A 63 9.32 7.81 -57.48
N GLU A 64 9.45 6.82 -58.37
CA GLU A 64 8.47 6.26 -59.34
C GLU A 64 9.14 5.87 -60.68
N ASN A 65 8.64 4.80 -61.30
CA ASN A 65 8.84 4.50 -62.72
C ASN A 65 7.66 3.66 -63.25
N LYS A 66 7.45 3.57 -64.58
CA LYS A 66 6.14 3.23 -65.18
C LYS A 66 6.16 2.16 -66.30
N THR A 67 4.96 1.58 -66.55
CA THR A 67 4.47 0.99 -67.83
C THR A 67 5.11 -0.33 -68.35
N PRO A 68 4.49 -1.08 -69.33
CA PRO A 68 3.12 -1.01 -69.91
C PRO A 68 2.37 -2.37 -70.16
N SER A 69 1.05 -2.29 -70.42
CA SER A 69 0.22 -3.21 -71.28
C SER A 69 -0.13 -4.64 -70.76
N LYS A 70 -1.17 -5.37 -71.24
CA LYS A 70 -2.14 -5.17 -72.35
C LYS A 70 -3.44 -6.05 -72.20
N ASP A 71 -4.58 -5.61 -72.79
CA ASP A 71 -5.78 -6.38 -73.26
C ASP A 71 -6.56 -7.35 -72.30
N THR A 72 -7.90 -7.57 -72.34
CA THR A 72 -9.06 -7.01 -73.10
C THR A 72 -10.44 -7.29 -72.44
N LYS A 73 -11.49 -6.50 -72.77
CA LYS A 73 -12.97 -6.80 -72.75
C LYS A 73 -13.65 -7.01 -71.37
N LYS A 74 -14.95 -6.72 -71.12
CA LYS A 74 -16.04 -6.03 -71.87
C LYS A 74 -17.11 -5.42 -70.91
N ARG A 75 -17.91 -4.45 -71.40
CA ARG A 75 -19.21 -3.95 -70.85
C ARG A 75 -20.35 -4.99 -71.09
N SER A 76 -21.56 -4.98 -70.49
CA SER A 76 -22.33 -4.04 -69.63
C SER A 76 -23.58 -4.70 -68.98
N ARG A 77 -24.30 -3.97 -68.10
CA ARG A 77 -25.74 -4.12 -67.68
C ARG A 77 -26.71 -4.26 -68.90
N PRO A 78 -28.00 -4.72 -68.77
CA PRO A 78 -28.95 -4.47 -67.67
C PRO A 78 -29.78 -5.70 -67.17
N SER A 79 -31.12 -5.61 -67.06
CA SER A 79 -31.97 -6.32 -66.09
C SER A 79 -33.14 -7.16 -66.68
N HIS A 80 -33.80 -7.89 -65.77
CA HIS A 80 -35.14 -8.53 -65.81
C HIS A 80 -35.32 -10.01 -66.20
N SER A 81 -36.28 -10.59 -65.47
CA SER A 81 -36.85 -11.93 -65.47
C SER A 81 -37.90 -12.15 -66.59
N PRO A 82 -38.34 -13.40 -66.78
CA PRO A 82 -39.75 -13.74 -66.49
C PRO A 82 -39.88 -14.92 -65.50
N SER A 83 -41.11 -15.30 -65.12
CA SER A 83 -41.36 -16.25 -64.01
C SER A 83 -42.74 -16.93 -64.07
N ASP A 84 -42.80 -18.22 -63.69
CA ASP A 84 -44.02 -19.05 -63.57
C ASP A 84 -44.09 -19.66 -62.16
N LYS A 85 -45.23 -19.77 -61.44
CA LYS A 85 -46.65 -19.33 -61.58
C LYS A 85 -47.21 -19.26 -60.10
N LYS A 86 -48.48 -19.14 -59.68
CA LYS A 86 -49.86 -19.29 -60.22
C LYS A 86 -50.84 -18.56 -59.24
N LYS A 87 -51.87 -17.85 -59.74
CA LYS A 87 -53.26 -17.55 -59.22
C LYS A 87 -53.58 -17.48 -57.69
N GLU A 88 -54.54 -16.68 -57.18
CA GLU A 88 -55.66 -15.89 -57.79
C GLU A 88 -56.04 -14.62 -56.93
N SER A 89 -57.14 -13.93 -57.28
CA SER A 89 -57.63 -12.57 -56.89
C SER A 89 -58.35 -12.43 -55.50
N SER A 90 -58.85 -11.27 -54.96
CA SER A 90 -59.22 -9.96 -55.57
C SER A 90 -59.49 -8.76 -54.58
N THR A 91 -59.21 -7.51 -55.02
CA THR A 91 -60.07 -6.26 -54.95
C THR A 91 -60.23 -5.35 -53.68
N LYS A 92 -59.85 -4.05 -53.84
CA LYS A 92 -60.27 -2.77 -53.14
C LYS A 92 -59.81 -2.47 -51.69
N VAL A 93 -60.14 -1.30 -51.09
CA VAL A 93 -59.56 0.08 -51.25
C VAL A 93 -60.49 1.21 -50.70
N LYS A 94 -60.06 1.94 -49.64
CA LYS A 94 -60.37 3.33 -49.14
C LYS A 94 -59.56 3.46 -47.80
N VAL A 95 -58.79 4.47 -47.35
CA VAL A 95 -58.51 5.93 -47.53
C VAL A 95 -58.87 6.77 -46.27
N GLU A 96 -58.07 7.81 -45.97
CA GLU A 96 -58.16 8.87 -44.94
C GLU A 96 -57.58 8.62 -43.53
N GLU A 97 -56.62 9.49 -43.17
CA GLU A 97 -56.40 10.08 -41.83
C GLU A 97 -57.40 11.25 -41.64
N PRO A 98 -57.58 11.87 -40.44
CA PRO A 98 -56.66 12.97 -40.07
C PRO A 98 -56.45 13.23 -38.55
N GLU A 99 -55.50 14.13 -38.24
CA GLU A 99 -55.52 15.21 -37.21
C GLU A 99 -55.71 14.85 -35.70
N GLU A 100 -54.90 15.37 -34.75
CA GLU A 100 -54.78 16.78 -34.25
C GLU A 100 -56.06 17.24 -33.49
N ASP A 101 -56.03 17.97 -32.35
CA ASP A 101 -54.93 18.45 -31.50
C ASP A 101 -55.44 18.96 -30.12
N LEU A 102 -54.53 19.30 -29.19
CA LEU A 102 -54.63 20.39 -28.17
C LEU A 102 -55.83 20.41 -27.15
N GLU A 103 -55.93 21.34 -26.18
CA GLU A 103 -55.03 21.71 -25.06
C GLU A 103 -55.86 22.34 -23.90
N GLU A 104 -55.37 22.25 -22.65
CA GLU A 104 -55.64 23.14 -21.48
C GLU A 104 -57.13 23.42 -21.05
N GLU A 105 -57.51 24.00 -19.90
CA GLU A 105 -56.83 24.77 -18.83
C GLU A 105 -57.05 24.26 -17.38
N VAL A 106 -56.31 24.87 -16.47
CA VAL A 106 -56.31 24.79 -14.98
C VAL A 106 -57.34 25.82 -14.38
N PRO A 107 -57.39 26.28 -13.10
CA PRO A 107 -56.74 25.88 -11.82
C PRO A 107 -57.64 25.89 -10.52
N VAL A 108 -56.99 25.81 -9.33
CA VAL A 108 -57.37 26.38 -7.99
C VAL A 108 -58.14 25.56 -6.89
N THR A 109 -57.50 24.51 -6.36
CA THR A 109 -57.38 24.17 -4.90
C THR A 109 -58.49 23.50 -4.03
N LYS A 110 -57.99 22.62 -3.12
CA LYS A 110 -58.41 22.35 -1.69
C LYS A 110 -59.51 21.30 -1.30
N ARG A 111 -59.01 20.07 -1.06
CA ARG A 111 -59.00 19.34 0.25
C ARG A 111 -60.20 18.45 0.72
N GLN A 112 -59.96 17.12 0.67
CA GLN A 112 -60.37 16.00 1.59
C GLN A 112 -61.74 15.25 1.50
N ARG A 113 -61.61 13.93 1.22
CA ARG A 113 -62.22 12.72 1.88
C ARG A 113 -63.67 12.22 1.57
N ARG A 114 -63.72 10.91 1.21
CA ARG A 114 -64.68 9.83 1.61
C ARG A 114 -66.11 9.84 0.99
N ASN A 115 -66.86 8.72 0.82
CA ASN A 115 -66.64 7.28 1.13
C ASN A 115 -67.64 6.31 0.41
N ARG A 116 -67.27 5.00 0.30
CA ARG A 116 -68.13 3.77 0.33
C ARG A 116 -69.08 3.44 -0.87
N THR A 117 -69.55 2.18 -1.08
CA THR A 117 -69.86 1.05 -0.11
C THR A 117 -69.20 -0.34 -0.36
N ARG A 118 -69.96 -1.41 -0.66
CA ARG A 118 -69.67 -2.89 -0.59
C ARG A 118 -70.91 -3.67 -1.14
N ILE A 119 -70.86 -5.02 -1.19
CA ILE A 119 -71.88 -6.02 -1.62
C ILE A 119 -71.78 -6.26 -3.15
N GLU A 120 -71.34 -7.41 -3.72
CA GLU A 120 -71.53 -8.88 -3.50
C GLU A 120 -72.63 -9.46 -4.44
N ASP A 121 -72.56 -10.80 -4.67
CA ASP A 121 -73.51 -11.69 -5.37
C ASP A 121 -73.59 -11.55 -6.94
N ASP A 122 -73.82 -12.57 -7.79
CA ASP A 122 -73.50 -14.03 -7.73
C ASP A 122 -73.67 -14.72 -9.14
N GLU A 123 -73.06 -15.91 -9.29
CA GLU A 123 -73.38 -17.07 -10.20
C GLU A 123 -73.28 -17.02 -11.78
N ASP A 124 -72.80 -18.16 -12.34
CA ASP A 124 -72.85 -18.78 -13.70
C ASP A 124 -72.25 -18.11 -14.99
N ASP A 125 -71.53 -18.79 -15.92
CA ASP A 125 -70.75 -20.06 -15.90
C ASP A 125 -69.81 -20.22 -17.18
N GLU A 126 -69.03 -21.32 -17.26
CA GLU A 126 -68.19 -21.91 -18.36
C GLU A 126 -66.72 -21.42 -18.65
N ASP A 127 -65.73 -22.29 -18.30
CA ASP A 127 -64.36 -22.61 -18.83
C ASP A 127 -63.32 -21.49 -19.22
N ASP A 128 -62.00 -21.51 -18.90
CA ASP A 128 -60.97 -22.54 -18.55
C ASP A 128 -59.79 -21.92 -17.70
N ASP A 129 -58.76 -22.70 -17.27
CA ASP A 129 -57.67 -22.33 -16.30
C ASP A 129 -56.28 -21.98 -16.96
N GLU A 130 -55.03 -22.06 -16.43
CA GLU A 130 -54.31 -22.75 -15.32
C GLU A 130 -53.72 -21.78 -14.24
N VAL A 131 -53.80 -22.14 -12.95
CA VAL A 131 -53.37 -21.28 -11.80
C VAL A 131 -51.84 -21.23 -11.45
N MET A 132 -51.48 -20.38 -10.47
CA MET A 132 -50.13 -19.99 -10.03
C MET A 132 -49.96 -19.87 -8.49
N ALA A 133 -48.70 -19.97 -8.02
CA ALA A 133 -48.08 -19.25 -6.87
C ALA A 133 -48.18 -19.74 -5.37
N ASP A 134 -47.24 -19.17 -4.59
CA ASP A 134 -46.89 -19.28 -3.14
C ASP A 134 -47.90 -18.66 -2.13
N ALA A 135 -47.86 -18.84 -0.78
CA ALA A 135 -47.21 -19.79 0.15
C ALA A 135 -47.67 -19.59 1.64
N GLU A 136 -47.38 -20.59 2.52
CA GLU A 136 -47.32 -20.53 4.03
C GLU A 136 -48.60 -20.21 4.85
N PRO A 137 -48.68 -20.38 6.22
CA PRO A 137 -47.76 -21.02 7.20
C PRO A 137 -48.43 -21.99 8.26
N VAL A 138 -47.69 -22.35 9.34
CA VAL A 138 -48.15 -22.72 10.74
C VAL A 138 -48.02 -24.19 11.26
N LYS A 139 -47.83 -24.30 12.59
CA LYS A 139 -47.60 -25.41 13.57
C LYS A 139 -48.89 -26.24 13.92
N PRO A 140 -48.89 -27.27 14.84
CA PRO A 140 -47.99 -28.43 15.09
C PRO A 140 -48.71 -29.78 15.48
N LYS A 141 -47.93 -30.80 15.90
CA LYS A 141 -48.23 -31.95 16.83
C LYS A 141 -48.88 -33.28 16.32
N LYS A 142 -48.00 -34.30 16.24
CA LYS A 142 -48.02 -35.64 16.91
C LYS A 142 -49.16 -36.68 16.74
N LYS A 143 -48.70 -37.87 16.30
CA LYS A 143 -49.02 -39.27 16.74
C LYS A 143 -50.34 -39.95 16.32
N GLY A 144 -50.18 -41.10 15.66
CA GLY A 144 -51.12 -42.22 15.53
C GLY A 144 -50.47 -43.34 14.71
N ALA A 145 -50.55 -44.62 15.12
CA ALA A 145 -49.84 -45.73 14.46
C ALA A 145 -50.54 -47.08 14.66
N ALA A 146 -50.42 -48.02 13.70
CA ALA A 146 -50.74 -49.45 13.87
C ALA A 146 -50.23 -50.35 12.69
N THR A 147 -49.25 -51.24 12.98
CA THR A 147 -49.27 -52.73 12.74
C THR A 147 -49.66 -53.35 11.36
N VAL A 148 -49.15 -54.51 10.86
CA VAL A 148 -48.31 -55.60 11.44
C VAL A 148 -47.72 -56.57 10.36
N LYS A 149 -46.54 -57.20 10.66
CA LYS A 149 -45.99 -58.58 10.35
C LYS A 149 -46.49 -59.44 9.13
N GLU A 150 -45.80 -60.48 8.59
CA GLU A 150 -44.49 -61.14 8.79
C GLU A 150 -44.13 -62.12 7.63
N SER A 151 -42.92 -62.72 7.69
CA SER A 151 -42.50 -64.07 7.22
C SER A 151 -41.45 -64.18 6.07
N ILE A 152 -40.74 -65.32 5.87
CA ILE A 152 -39.63 -65.88 6.70
C ILE A 152 -38.86 -67.02 5.96
N LYS A 153 -37.53 -67.17 6.19
CA LYS A 153 -36.64 -68.36 5.87
C LYS A 153 -36.42 -68.70 4.36
N LYS A 154 -35.45 -69.53 3.91
CA LYS A 154 -34.03 -69.93 4.25
C LYS A 154 -33.49 -70.77 3.02
N PRO A 155 -32.28 -71.43 2.92
CA PRO A 155 -31.51 -72.15 3.96
C PRO A 155 -29.96 -72.16 3.90
N SER A 156 -29.36 -72.85 4.90
CA SER A 156 -27.96 -73.37 4.97
C SER A 156 -26.80 -72.34 5.03
N ALA A 157 -25.54 -72.77 4.81
CA ALA A 157 -24.55 -73.21 5.82
C ALA A 157 -23.17 -73.51 5.12
N VAL A 158 -22.06 -74.01 5.69
CA VAL A 158 -21.72 -74.52 7.05
C VAL A 158 -20.17 -74.44 7.30
N THR A 159 -19.73 -74.31 8.56
CA THR A 159 -18.34 -74.46 9.13
C THR A 159 -17.16 -73.64 8.56
N SER A 160 -16.18 -73.16 9.34
CA SER A 160 -16.04 -72.91 10.81
C SER A 160 -14.66 -72.29 11.08
N ALA A 161 -14.41 -71.42 12.07
CA ALA A 161 -15.32 -70.68 12.95
C ALA A 161 -14.93 -69.17 12.89
N SER A 162 -14.26 -68.47 13.81
CA SER A 162 -13.96 -68.58 15.26
C SER A 162 -13.44 -67.19 15.70
N GLU A 163 -13.68 -66.63 16.89
CA GLU A 163 -14.56 -66.95 18.03
C GLU A 163 -14.98 -65.54 18.63
N LYS A 164 -15.37 -65.25 19.87
CA LYS A 164 -15.49 -66.00 21.14
C LYS A 164 -16.82 -65.68 21.86
N GLN A 165 -16.76 -65.03 23.03
CA GLN A 165 -17.78 -64.97 24.08
C GLN A 165 -17.58 -63.68 24.92
N ALA A 166 -18.49 -63.17 25.77
CA ALA A 166 -19.97 -63.06 25.82
C ALA A 166 -20.50 -63.02 27.27
N ALA A 167 -21.06 -61.88 27.71
CA ALA A 167 -21.93 -61.67 28.90
C ALA A 167 -22.52 -60.23 28.79
N SER A 168 -23.83 -59.93 28.80
CA SER A 168 -24.89 -60.07 29.84
C SER A 168 -24.74 -59.07 31.01
N LYS A 169 -25.76 -58.40 31.58
CA LYS A 169 -27.24 -58.59 31.56
C LYS A 169 -27.99 -57.44 32.31
N VAL A 170 -29.30 -57.18 32.03
CA VAL A 170 -30.31 -56.43 32.87
C VAL A 170 -30.06 -54.89 33.06
N LYS A 171 -30.96 -54.04 33.60
CA LYS A 171 -32.33 -53.55 33.18
C LYS A 171 -33.04 -52.86 34.38
N GLU A 172 -33.73 -51.72 34.18
CA GLU A 172 -34.68 -51.02 35.12
C GLU A 172 -34.06 -50.40 36.42
N GLU A 173 -34.55 -49.30 37.05
CA GLU A 173 -35.54 -48.24 36.72
C GLU A 173 -35.34 -46.95 37.62
N ASP A 174 -36.26 -45.97 37.52
CA ASP A 174 -36.61 -44.85 38.47
C ASP A 174 -35.76 -43.55 38.62
N ASP A 175 -36.25 -42.49 37.93
CA ASP A 175 -36.77 -41.18 38.42
C ASP A 175 -35.95 -39.95 38.98
N GLU A 176 -36.35 -38.77 38.42
CA GLU A 176 -36.59 -37.42 39.03
C GLU A 176 -35.49 -36.63 39.79
N VAL A 177 -35.29 -35.28 39.65
CA VAL A 177 -35.77 -34.19 38.75
C VAL A 177 -34.63 -33.12 38.60
N GLU A 178 -34.63 -32.28 37.56
CA GLU A 178 -34.47 -30.78 37.56
C GLU A 178 -33.88 -30.18 36.25
N GLU A 179 -33.84 -28.84 36.17
CA GLU A 179 -34.01 -28.04 34.94
C GLU A 179 -32.85 -28.04 33.93
N ALA A 180 -33.18 -28.17 32.65
CA ALA A 180 -32.23 -28.04 31.55
C ALA A 180 -32.10 -26.58 31.06
N THR A 181 -31.02 -25.90 31.45
CA THR A 181 -30.58 -24.66 30.79
C THR A 181 -29.68 -24.99 29.59
N ALA A 182 -30.11 -24.60 28.38
CA ALA A 182 -29.43 -24.95 27.14
C ALA A 182 -28.44 -23.84 26.71
N SER A 183 -27.15 -24.02 27.03
CA SER A 183 -26.05 -23.32 26.38
C SER A 183 -25.11 -24.32 25.72
N ASP A 184 -25.01 -24.30 24.39
CA ASP A 184 -24.03 -25.09 23.64
C ASP A 184 -23.11 -24.15 22.82
N SER A 185 -21.83 -24.49 22.73
CA SER A 185 -20.75 -23.52 22.49
C SER A 185 -20.11 -23.63 21.10
N ALA A 186 -20.84 -23.11 20.10
CA ALA A 186 -20.32 -22.97 18.74
C ALA A 186 -19.29 -21.82 18.63
N SER A 187 -18.01 -22.13 18.87
CA SER A 187 -16.89 -21.18 18.78
C SER A 187 -16.05 -21.34 17.50
N GLU A 188 -16.68 -21.06 16.35
CA GLU A 188 -16.01 -21.01 15.05
C GLU A 188 -14.93 -19.91 15.03
N THR A 189 -13.83 -20.15 14.31
CA THR A 189 -12.57 -19.40 14.48
C THR A 189 -12.30 -18.36 13.38
N GLU A 190 -11.40 -17.42 13.68
CA GLU A 190 -11.17 -16.22 12.89
C GLU A 190 -10.61 -16.46 11.48
N ASN A 191 -11.07 -15.64 10.53
CA ASN A 191 -10.61 -15.63 9.14
C ASN A 191 -9.14 -15.14 9.00
N GLU A 192 -8.16 -16.06 9.14
CA GLU A 192 -6.77 -15.88 8.69
C GLU A 192 -6.45 -16.84 7.52
N GLU A 193 -7.01 -16.60 6.33
CA GLU A 193 -6.72 -17.31 5.05
C GLU A 193 -6.79 -18.86 5.04
N ASP A 194 -7.48 -19.47 6.00
CA ASP A 194 -7.92 -20.87 5.91
C ASP A 194 -9.12 -20.98 4.97
N GLU A 195 -8.88 -20.77 3.67
CA GLU A 195 -9.69 -21.43 2.65
C GLU A 195 -9.47 -22.95 2.82
N GLU A 196 -10.47 -23.66 3.35
CA GLU A 196 -10.49 -25.12 3.32
C GLU A 196 -10.23 -25.61 1.88
N GLU A 197 -9.43 -26.66 1.71
CA GLU A 197 -9.33 -27.32 0.41
C GLU A 197 -10.71 -27.88 0.06
N GLU A 198 -11.31 -27.36 -1.02
CA GLU A 198 -12.67 -27.76 -1.43
C GLU A 198 -12.75 -29.29 -1.52
N LYS A 199 -13.66 -29.89 -0.73
CA LYS A 199 -13.83 -31.35 -0.62
C LYS A 199 -13.73 -31.98 -2.02
N PRO A 200 -12.90 -33.01 -2.25
CA PRO A 200 -12.41 -33.36 -3.59
C PRO A 200 -13.52 -33.67 -4.60
N GLU A 201 -14.68 -34.18 -4.16
CA GLU A 201 -15.86 -34.32 -5.01
C GLU A 201 -16.35 -33.00 -5.64
N VAL A 202 -16.31 -31.88 -4.90
CA VAL A 202 -16.76 -30.57 -5.36
C VAL A 202 -15.81 -30.04 -6.44
N ALA A 203 -14.51 -30.15 -6.21
CA ALA A 203 -13.48 -29.81 -7.19
C ALA A 203 -13.58 -30.70 -8.45
N ALA A 204 -13.80 -32.02 -8.29
CA ALA A 204 -14.00 -32.94 -9.41
C ALA A 204 -15.25 -32.59 -10.24
N LYS A 205 -16.40 -32.36 -9.58
CA LYS A 205 -17.66 -31.92 -10.22
C LYS A 205 -17.53 -30.53 -10.85
N ALA A 206 -16.63 -29.67 -10.35
CA ALA A 206 -16.29 -28.40 -10.97
C ALA A 206 -15.44 -28.56 -12.24
N ARG A 207 -14.39 -29.39 -12.19
CA ARG A 207 -13.57 -29.72 -13.37
C ARG A 207 -14.38 -30.41 -14.46
N GLU A 208 -15.36 -31.25 -14.11
CA GLU A 208 -16.30 -31.85 -15.07
C GLU A 208 -17.24 -30.80 -15.71
N LYS A 209 -17.77 -29.86 -14.92
CA LYS A 209 -18.57 -28.72 -15.43
C LYS A 209 -17.76 -27.78 -16.32
N LEU A 210 -16.49 -27.54 -15.97
CA LEU A 210 -15.55 -26.83 -16.83
C LEU A 210 -15.32 -27.59 -18.14
N GLN A 211 -15.00 -28.89 -18.08
CA GLN A 211 -14.73 -29.72 -19.25
C GLN A 211 -15.95 -29.84 -20.18
N THR A 212 -17.17 -29.94 -19.64
CA THR A 212 -18.41 -29.98 -20.43
C THR A 212 -18.76 -28.64 -21.07
N LYS A 213 -18.49 -27.50 -20.40
CA LYS A 213 -18.57 -26.17 -21.03
C LYS A 213 -17.49 -25.94 -22.07
N LEU A 214 -16.26 -26.39 -21.86
CA LEU A 214 -15.16 -26.33 -22.84
C LEU A 214 -15.41 -27.22 -24.08
N LYS A 215 -16.13 -28.34 -23.91
CA LYS A 215 -16.64 -29.17 -25.03
C LYS A 215 -17.71 -28.46 -25.84
N ALA A 216 -18.54 -27.62 -25.21
CA ALA A 216 -19.55 -26.83 -25.89
C ALA A 216 -18.89 -25.63 -26.59
N LYS A 217 -18.96 -25.58 -27.93
CA LYS A 217 -18.51 -24.41 -28.72
C LYS A 217 -19.32 -23.17 -28.32
N ASN A 218 -18.82 -22.37 -27.40
CA ASN A 218 -19.46 -21.15 -26.95
C ASN A 218 -18.45 -20.01 -26.75
N LYS A 219 -18.97 -18.78 -26.78
CA LYS A 219 -18.18 -17.57 -26.92
C LYS A 219 -17.27 -17.35 -25.71
N ASP A 220 -15.99 -17.06 -25.99
CA ASP A 220 -15.07 -16.49 -25.00
C ASP A 220 -15.66 -15.23 -24.35
N PRO A 221 -15.24 -14.87 -23.11
CA PRO A 221 -15.75 -13.69 -22.38
C PRO A 221 -15.64 -12.36 -23.15
N TYR A 222 -14.72 -12.28 -24.10
CA TYR A 222 -14.52 -11.15 -25.01
C TYR A 222 -14.36 -11.68 -26.45
N PRO A 223 -14.82 -10.95 -27.50
CA PRO A 223 -14.64 -11.39 -28.88
C PRO A 223 -13.16 -11.52 -29.29
N ASP A 224 -12.84 -12.51 -30.12
CA ASP A 224 -11.47 -12.72 -30.63
C ASP A 224 -10.88 -11.46 -31.27
N TRP A 225 -9.74 -11.02 -30.74
CA TRP A 225 -8.86 -10.09 -31.43
C TRP A 225 -8.04 -10.81 -32.50
N LYS A 226 -7.42 -10.05 -33.40
CA LYS A 226 -6.56 -10.63 -34.45
C LYS A 226 -5.37 -11.37 -33.81
N ALA A 227 -5.20 -12.65 -34.12
CA ALA A 227 -4.05 -13.43 -33.66
C ALA A 227 -2.71 -12.72 -33.99
N GLY A 228 -1.77 -12.76 -33.04
CA GLY A 228 -0.49 -12.03 -33.09
C GLY A 228 -0.59 -10.51 -32.86
N SER A 229 -1.77 -9.94 -32.63
CA SER A 229 -1.91 -8.55 -32.18
C SER A 229 -1.95 -8.47 -30.64
N PRO A 230 -1.47 -7.38 -30.01
CA PRO A 230 -1.43 -7.28 -28.55
C PRO A 230 -2.84 -7.32 -27.93
N VAL A 231 -2.97 -8.01 -26.80
CA VAL A 231 -4.26 -8.25 -26.14
C VAL A 231 -4.91 -6.93 -25.71
N PRO A 232 -6.16 -6.64 -26.11
CA PRO A 232 -6.89 -5.46 -25.66
C PRO A 232 -7.05 -5.45 -24.14
N TYR A 233 -6.75 -4.32 -23.49
CA TYR A 233 -6.93 -4.21 -22.03
C TYR A 233 -8.43 -4.31 -21.65
N ALA A 234 -9.31 -3.78 -22.49
CA ALA A 234 -10.75 -4.01 -22.48
C ALA A 234 -11.15 -5.49 -22.25
N ALA A 235 -10.45 -6.47 -22.83
CA ALA A 235 -10.80 -7.89 -22.69
C ALA A 235 -10.55 -8.40 -21.26
N LEU A 236 -9.45 -7.96 -20.64
CA LEU A 236 -9.18 -8.19 -19.23
C LEU A 236 -10.19 -7.47 -18.34
N CYS A 237 -10.60 -6.24 -18.69
CA CYS A 237 -11.62 -5.49 -17.96
C CYS A 237 -13.03 -6.11 -18.06
N THR A 238 -13.40 -6.72 -19.19
CA THR A 238 -14.62 -7.53 -19.32
C THR A 238 -14.54 -8.76 -18.40
N THR A 239 -13.42 -9.48 -18.41
CA THR A 239 -13.20 -10.64 -17.55
C THR A 239 -13.26 -10.26 -16.06
N PHE A 240 -12.61 -9.16 -15.66
CA PHE A 240 -12.70 -8.59 -14.32
C PHE A 240 -14.13 -8.18 -13.93
N SER A 241 -14.92 -7.63 -14.85
CA SER A 241 -16.31 -7.26 -14.58
C SER A 241 -17.19 -8.49 -14.34
N LEU A 242 -17.00 -9.57 -15.10
CA LEU A 242 -17.74 -10.82 -14.90
C LEU A 242 -17.37 -11.48 -13.55
N ILE A 243 -16.09 -11.45 -13.20
CA ILE A 243 -15.58 -11.92 -11.90
C ILE A 243 -16.19 -11.11 -10.74
N GLU A 244 -16.18 -9.78 -10.82
CA GLU A 244 -16.70 -8.92 -9.74
C GLU A 244 -18.23 -9.06 -9.53
N LEU A 245 -18.96 -9.55 -10.53
CA LEU A 245 -20.40 -9.81 -10.44
C LEU A 245 -20.77 -11.13 -9.75
N THR A 246 -19.80 -12.03 -9.48
CA THR A 246 -20.03 -13.32 -8.82
C THR A 246 -19.24 -13.47 -7.53
N THR A 247 -19.80 -14.18 -6.55
CA THR A 247 -19.09 -14.62 -5.33
C THR A 247 -18.63 -16.08 -5.41
N LYS A 248 -19.06 -16.82 -6.44
CA LYS A 248 -18.82 -18.27 -6.55
C LYS A 248 -17.44 -18.53 -7.17
N ARG A 249 -16.49 -18.97 -6.34
CA ARG A 249 -15.08 -19.25 -6.71
C ARG A 249 -14.95 -20.00 -8.04
N LEU A 250 -15.72 -21.07 -8.22
CA LEU A 250 -15.68 -21.90 -9.43
C LEU A 250 -16.02 -21.13 -10.72
N ILE A 251 -16.91 -20.13 -10.66
CA ILE A 251 -17.27 -19.27 -11.80
C ILE A 251 -16.17 -18.23 -12.05
N ILE A 252 -15.52 -17.75 -10.98
CA ILE A 252 -14.32 -16.88 -11.10
C ILE A 252 -13.20 -17.65 -11.81
N THR A 253 -12.93 -18.89 -11.40
CA THR A 253 -11.98 -19.79 -12.05
C THR A 253 -12.36 -20.03 -13.51
N GLU A 254 -13.62 -20.34 -13.82
CA GLU A 254 -14.11 -20.54 -15.19
C GLU A 254 -13.82 -19.32 -16.10
N HIS A 255 -14.18 -18.11 -15.66
CA HIS A 255 -13.92 -16.88 -16.43
C HIS A 255 -12.41 -16.60 -16.60
N CYS A 256 -11.60 -16.86 -15.57
CA CYS A 256 -10.14 -16.73 -15.65
C CYS A 256 -9.55 -17.74 -16.64
N SER A 257 -9.89 -19.03 -16.52
CA SER A 257 -9.38 -20.10 -17.36
C SER A 257 -9.69 -19.89 -18.84
N LEU A 258 -10.94 -19.49 -19.17
CA LEU A 258 -11.34 -19.17 -20.54
C LEU A 258 -10.53 -18.00 -21.12
N PHE A 259 -10.44 -16.87 -20.39
CA PHE A 259 -9.69 -15.71 -20.87
C PHE A 259 -8.18 -16.00 -21.02
N LEU A 260 -7.59 -16.72 -20.07
CA LEU A 260 -6.18 -17.15 -20.15
C LEU A 260 -5.96 -18.11 -21.34
N GLN A 261 -6.89 -19.02 -21.62
CA GLN A 261 -6.85 -19.88 -22.80
C GLN A 261 -6.97 -19.09 -24.11
N GLN A 262 -7.81 -18.04 -24.14
CA GLN A 262 -7.92 -17.12 -25.28
C GLN A 262 -6.60 -16.35 -25.52
N VAL A 263 -5.93 -15.89 -24.46
CA VAL A 263 -4.60 -15.26 -24.56
C VAL A 263 -3.55 -16.22 -25.10
N LEU A 264 -3.48 -17.47 -24.60
CA LEU A 264 -2.59 -18.50 -25.15
C LEU A 264 -2.92 -18.83 -26.62
N ARG A 265 -4.20 -18.78 -27.01
CA ARG A 265 -4.67 -19.08 -28.38
C ARG A 265 -4.38 -17.97 -29.39
N LEU A 266 -4.34 -16.70 -28.96
CA LEU A 266 -4.22 -15.56 -29.86
C LEU A 266 -2.87 -14.81 -29.76
N THR A 267 -2.32 -14.66 -28.55
CA THR A 267 -1.13 -13.81 -28.29
C THR A 267 -0.32 -14.30 -27.07
N PRO A 268 0.43 -15.43 -27.17
CA PRO A 268 1.21 -15.99 -26.06
C PRO A 268 2.16 -15.00 -25.37
N ASP A 269 2.80 -14.10 -26.13
CA ASP A 269 3.72 -13.07 -25.62
C ASP A 269 3.13 -12.18 -24.51
N ASP A 270 1.80 -11.98 -24.51
CA ASP A 270 1.11 -11.15 -23.53
C ASP A 270 0.65 -11.93 -22.29
N PHE A 271 0.90 -13.25 -22.20
CA PHE A 271 0.45 -14.07 -21.08
C PHE A 271 1.10 -13.65 -19.75
N LEU A 272 2.40 -13.35 -19.74
CA LEU A 272 3.11 -12.86 -18.55
C LEU A 272 2.53 -11.53 -18.01
N PRO A 273 2.45 -10.42 -18.79
CA PRO A 273 1.83 -9.20 -18.30
C PRO A 273 0.32 -9.35 -18.03
N THR A 274 -0.38 -10.31 -18.67
CA THR A 274 -1.78 -10.64 -18.31
C THR A 274 -1.86 -11.20 -16.90
N VAL A 275 -1.09 -12.25 -16.58
CA VAL A 275 -1.08 -12.88 -15.25
C VAL A 275 -0.65 -11.88 -14.18
N LEU A 276 0.40 -11.07 -14.43
CA LEU A 276 0.85 -10.03 -13.51
C LEU A 276 -0.28 -9.02 -13.18
N LEU A 277 -1.02 -8.54 -14.19
CA LEU A 277 -2.17 -7.66 -13.95
C LEU A 277 -3.32 -8.38 -13.22
N MET A 278 -3.56 -9.67 -13.47
CA MET A 278 -4.58 -10.46 -12.76
C MET A 278 -4.26 -10.69 -11.28
N VAL A 279 -2.98 -10.88 -10.92
CA VAL A 279 -2.54 -10.99 -9.50
C VAL A 279 -2.25 -9.63 -8.84
N ASN A 280 -2.54 -8.52 -9.52
CA ASN A 280 -2.28 -7.15 -9.05
C ASN A 280 -0.80 -6.84 -8.74
N LYS A 281 0.14 -7.41 -9.52
CA LYS A 281 1.59 -7.18 -9.39
C LYS A 281 2.17 -6.62 -10.70
N LEU A 282 3.35 -6.01 -10.64
CA LEU A 282 4.10 -5.53 -11.82
C LEU A 282 5.39 -6.32 -12.08
N ALA A 283 5.95 -6.87 -11.01
CA ALA A 283 7.16 -7.69 -10.96
C ALA A 283 7.06 -8.58 -9.70
N PRO A 284 7.98 -9.54 -9.48
CA PRO A 284 7.99 -10.37 -8.28
C PRO A 284 8.23 -9.55 -7.01
N ASP A 285 7.70 -10.03 -5.88
CA ASP A 285 7.73 -9.36 -4.58
C ASP A 285 9.18 -8.96 -4.17
N TYR A 286 10.15 -9.84 -4.47
CA TYR A 286 11.58 -9.66 -4.16
C TYR A 286 12.30 -8.60 -5.00
N ALA A 287 11.69 -8.12 -6.09
CA ALA A 287 12.27 -7.05 -6.90
C ALA A 287 12.14 -5.67 -6.23
N GLY A 288 11.30 -5.54 -5.19
CA GLY A 288 11.10 -4.30 -4.43
C GLY A 288 10.42 -3.17 -5.23
N ILE A 289 9.69 -3.51 -6.29
CA ILE A 289 9.08 -2.55 -7.23
C ILE A 289 7.69 -2.13 -6.72
N GLU A 290 7.69 -1.19 -5.78
CA GLU A 290 6.49 -0.52 -5.27
C GLU A 290 5.97 0.55 -6.25
N LEU A 291 4.66 0.63 -6.46
CA LEU A 291 4.04 1.78 -7.16
C LEU A 291 4.33 3.12 -6.46
N GLY A 292 4.45 3.12 -5.12
CA GLY A 292 4.84 4.28 -4.34
C GLY A 292 3.88 5.47 -4.47
N ILE A 293 2.57 5.21 -4.50
CA ILE A 293 1.50 6.19 -4.74
C ILE A 293 0.48 6.10 -3.60
N GLY A 294 0.06 7.26 -3.10
CA GLY A 294 -1.07 7.39 -2.18
C GLY A 294 -2.32 7.92 -2.86
N GLU A 295 -3.49 7.65 -2.27
CA GLU A 295 -4.82 8.06 -2.75
C GLU A 295 -4.90 9.55 -3.15
N SER A 296 -4.15 10.43 -2.48
CA SER A 296 -4.08 11.87 -2.79
C SER A 296 -3.47 12.20 -4.17
N LEU A 297 -2.51 11.41 -4.65
CA LEU A 297 -1.95 11.55 -6.00
C LEU A 297 -2.88 10.94 -7.06
N ILE A 298 -3.58 9.86 -6.73
CA ILE A 298 -4.61 9.25 -7.59
C ILE A 298 -5.77 10.24 -7.79
N MET A 299 -6.33 10.79 -6.70
CA MET A 299 -7.39 11.81 -6.76
C MET A 299 -6.95 13.06 -7.53
N LYS A 300 -5.68 13.48 -7.40
CA LYS A 300 -5.11 14.56 -8.21
C LYS A 300 -5.05 14.20 -9.70
N ALA A 301 -4.59 13.00 -10.05
CA ALA A 301 -4.53 12.55 -11.43
C ALA A 301 -5.92 12.41 -12.07
N ILE A 302 -6.93 11.91 -11.33
CA ILE A 302 -8.33 11.90 -11.77
C ILE A 302 -8.81 13.33 -12.04
N GLY A 303 -8.69 14.22 -11.06
CA GLY A 303 -9.14 15.62 -11.19
C GLY A 303 -8.48 16.37 -12.36
N GLU A 304 -7.17 16.19 -12.57
CA GLU A 304 -6.45 16.76 -13.72
C GLU A 304 -6.79 16.09 -15.06
N THR A 305 -7.20 14.81 -15.08
CA THR A 305 -7.64 14.12 -16.31
C THR A 305 -9.06 14.51 -16.72
N THR A 306 -9.95 14.78 -15.76
CA THR A 306 -11.38 15.02 -16.03
C THR A 306 -11.83 16.47 -15.80
N GLY A 307 -10.90 17.38 -15.47
CA GLY A 307 -11.19 18.79 -15.17
C GLY A 307 -12.00 19.04 -13.88
N ARG A 308 -12.15 18.05 -12.99
CA ARG A 308 -12.96 18.17 -11.75
C ARG A 308 -12.07 18.58 -10.58
N SER A 309 -12.58 19.44 -9.70
CA SER A 309 -11.78 19.94 -8.57
C SER A 309 -11.49 18.85 -7.54
N LEU A 310 -10.32 18.92 -6.89
CA LEU A 310 -9.90 17.93 -5.89
C LEU A 310 -10.84 17.86 -4.67
N GLN A 311 -11.61 18.92 -4.38
CA GLN A 311 -12.65 18.90 -3.34
C GLN A 311 -13.82 18.01 -3.74
N VAL A 312 -14.29 18.09 -5.00
CA VAL A 312 -15.38 17.27 -5.52
C VAL A 312 -14.97 15.80 -5.59
N ILE A 313 -13.75 15.51 -6.06
CA ILE A 313 -13.21 14.14 -6.08
C ILE A 313 -13.13 13.54 -4.65
N LYS A 314 -12.77 14.34 -3.65
CA LYS A 314 -12.77 13.91 -2.23
C LYS A 314 -14.17 13.68 -1.66
N ALA A 315 -15.16 14.48 -2.07
CA ALA A 315 -16.55 14.29 -1.67
C ALA A 315 -17.11 12.99 -2.26
N ASP A 316 -16.97 12.80 -3.59
CA ASP A 316 -17.34 11.56 -4.28
C ASP A 316 -16.63 10.33 -3.66
N GLN A 317 -15.36 10.45 -3.25
CA GLN A 317 -14.63 9.35 -2.60
C GLN A 317 -15.14 9.04 -1.18
N LYS A 318 -15.64 10.04 -0.42
CA LYS A 318 -16.28 9.78 0.88
C LYS A 318 -17.65 9.11 0.70
N GLU A 319 -18.38 9.50 -0.34
CA GLU A 319 -19.70 8.95 -0.69
C GLU A 319 -19.62 7.51 -1.23
N ILE A 320 -18.67 7.23 -2.14
CA ILE A 320 -18.62 5.98 -2.92
C ILE A 320 -17.58 4.98 -2.39
N GLY A 321 -16.52 5.44 -1.72
CA GLY A 321 -15.47 4.59 -1.14
C GLY A 321 -14.56 3.85 -2.14
N ASP A 322 -14.66 4.14 -3.45
CA ASP A 322 -13.92 3.48 -4.53
C ASP A 322 -13.45 4.47 -5.59
N LEU A 323 -12.14 4.78 -5.63
CA LEU A 323 -11.62 5.76 -6.60
C LEU A 323 -11.79 5.29 -8.05
N GLY A 324 -11.93 3.99 -8.30
CA GLY A 324 -12.24 3.45 -9.63
C GLY A 324 -13.63 3.87 -10.09
N LEU A 325 -14.63 3.78 -9.23
CA LEU A 325 -15.98 4.26 -9.52
C LEU A 325 -16.05 5.79 -9.57
N VAL A 326 -15.29 6.50 -8.72
CA VAL A 326 -15.14 7.97 -8.82
C VAL A 326 -14.52 8.37 -10.16
N ALA A 327 -13.55 7.61 -10.69
CA ALA A 327 -12.97 7.86 -12.01
C ALA A 327 -14.00 7.65 -13.14
N VAL A 328 -14.84 6.60 -13.08
CA VAL A 328 -15.95 6.38 -14.03
C VAL A 328 -16.96 7.53 -13.98
N LYS A 329 -17.47 7.88 -12.78
CA LYS A 329 -18.37 9.03 -12.54
C LYS A 329 -17.78 10.31 -13.15
N SER A 330 -16.49 10.56 -12.91
CA SER A 330 -15.76 11.74 -13.38
C SER A 330 -15.51 11.77 -14.89
N ARG A 331 -15.39 10.62 -15.55
CA ARG A 331 -15.08 10.55 -16.99
C ARG A 331 -16.27 10.82 -17.90
N SER A 332 -17.50 10.71 -17.42
CA SER A 332 -18.70 10.94 -18.24
C SER A 332 -18.89 12.40 -18.73
N THR A 333 -18.03 13.34 -18.31
CA THR A 333 -18.19 14.78 -18.54
C THR A 333 -17.20 15.41 -19.55
N GLN A 334 -16.31 14.65 -20.18
CA GLN A 334 -15.34 15.20 -21.15
C GLN A 334 -15.20 14.32 -22.42
N PRO A 335 -15.75 14.73 -23.58
CA PRO A 335 -15.51 14.09 -24.86
C PRO A 335 -14.16 14.50 -25.47
N THR A 336 -13.37 13.53 -25.93
CA THR A 336 -12.08 13.78 -26.59
C THR A 336 -12.25 14.04 -28.08
N MET A 337 -11.74 15.18 -28.59
CA MET A 337 -11.84 15.57 -30.01
C MET A 337 -11.24 14.55 -30.99
N PHE A 338 -10.21 13.81 -30.55
CA PHE A 338 -9.67 12.65 -31.25
C PHE A 338 -9.71 11.44 -30.30
N LYS A 339 -10.10 10.27 -30.81
CA LYS A 339 -10.02 9.02 -30.04
C LYS A 339 -8.55 8.58 -29.92
N PRO A 340 -8.00 8.40 -28.70
CA PRO A 340 -6.66 7.85 -28.54
C PRO A 340 -6.62 6.37 -28.93
N LYS A 341 -5.43 5.83 -29.17
CA LYS A 341 -5.25 4.40 -29.47
C LYS A 341 -5.76 3.56 -28.29
N PRO A 342 -6.59 2.53 -28.51
CA PRO A 342 -7.07 1.66 -27.43
C PRO A 342 -5.93 1.05 -26.61
N LEU A 343 -6.19 0.86 -25.32
CA LEU A 343 -5.23 0.25 -24.40
C LEU A 343 -5.05 -1.24 -24.69
N THR A 344 -3.83 -1.71 -24.47
CA THR A 344 -3.42 -3.12 -24.57
C THR A 344 -2.73 -3.52 -23.28
N ILE A 345 -2.82 -4.80 -22.89
CA ILE A 345 -2.23 -5.31 -21.64
C ILE A 345 -0.74 -4.93 -21.51
N ARG A 346 0.05 -5.18 -22.56
CA ARG A 346 1.48 -4.82 -22.62
C ARG A 346 1.72 -3.31 -22.43
N SER A 347 0.84 -2.46 -22.96
CA SER A 347 0.95 -1.00 -22.79
C SER A 347 0.52 -0.49 -21.40
N VAL A 348 -0.43 -1.18 -20.75
CA VAL A 348 -0.89 -0.84 -19.40
C VAL A 348 0.12 -1.31 -18.36
N HIS A 349 0.57 -2.57 -18.44
CA HIS A 349 1.65 -3.10 -17.60
C HIS A 349 2.91 -2.23 -17.72
N LYS A 350 3.35 -1.90 -18.94
CA LYS A 350 4.48 -0.97 -19.14
C LYS A 350 4.21 0.41 -18.54
N GLY A 351 3.04 1.02 -18.78
CA GLY A 351 2.73 2.34 -18.24
C GLY A 351 2.71 2.38 -16.72
N LEU A 352 2.26 1.31 -16.06
CA LEU A 352 2.29 1.14 -14.61
C LEU A 352 3.71 0.88 -14.08
N MET A 353 4.55 0.15 -14.84
CA MET A 353 5.97 -0.06 -14.56
C MET A 353 6.78 1.25 -14.70
N ASP A 354 6.52 2.04 -15.74
CA ASP A 354 7.06 3.40 -15.91
C ASP A 354 6.66 4.29 -14.70
N VAL A 355 5.42 4.16 -14.21
CA VAL A 355 4.94 4.85 -12.99
C VAL A 355 5.66 4.36 -11.72
N ALA A 356 5.87 3.06 -11.54
CA ALA A 356 6.56 2.52 -10.35
C ALA A 356 8.03 2.96 -10.29
N THR A 357 8.76 2.76 -11.38
CA THR A 357 10.21 3.01 -11.51
C THR A 357 10.62 4.48 -11.49
N VAL A 358 9.69 5.44 -11.63
CA VAL A 358 9.99 6.88 -11.44
C VAL A 358 10.41 7.17 -9.99
N THR A 359 11.71 7.31 -9.82
CA THR A 359 12.40 7.67 -8.56
C THR A 359 13.06 9.05 -8.67
N GLY A 360 13.77 9.47 -7.62
CA GLY A 360 14.46 10.76 -7.52
C GLY A 360 13.69 11.84 -6.76
N GLY A 361 14.33 13.01 -6.62
CA GLY A 361 13.86 14.10 -5.76
C GLY A 361 12.68 14.93 -6.30
N GLY A 362 12.63 16.19 -5.85
CA GLY A 362 11.52 17.12 -6.10
C GLY A 362 11.06 17.17 -7.55
N GLY A 363 9.83 16.72 -7.81
CA GLY A 363 9.25 16.58 -9.15
C GLY A 363 8.84 15.15 -9.52
N ALA A 364 9.35 14.10 -8.85
CA ALA A 364 8.95 12.71 -9.11
C ALA A 364 7.43 12.47 -8.99
N GLN A 365 6.78 13.02 -7.95
CA GLN A 365 5.32 12.93 -7.79
C GLN A 365 4.52 13.58 -8.93
N GLY A 366 5.04 14.66 -9.54
CA GLY A 366 4.43 15.27 -10.72
C GLY A 366 4.49 14.32 -11.92
N ARG A 367 5.69 13.81 -12.22
CA ARG A 367 5.91 12.82 -13.28
C ARG A 367 5.03 11.57 -13.14
N LYS A 368 4.85 11.05 -11.91
CA LYS A 368 3.91 9.93 -11.66
C LYS A 368 2.45 10.32 -11.99
N VAL A 369 2.00 11.51 -11.60
CA VAL A 369 0.66 12.03 -11.94
C VAL A 369 0.47 12.19 -13.45
N ASP A 370 1.46 12.71 -14.18
CA ASP A 370 1.40 12.86 -15.65
C ASP A 370 1.37 11.52 -16.40
N LEU A 371 2.10 10.51 -15.92
CA LEU A 371 2.02 9.15 -16.46
C LEU A 371 0.66 8.49 -16.18
N ILE A 372 0.07 8.70 -14.99
CA ILE A 372 -1.29 8.24 -14.68
C ILE A 372 -2.31 8.95 -15.58
N LYS A 373 -2.21 10.27 -15.78
CA LYS A 373 -3.06 11.04 -16.73
C LYS A 373 -2.97 10.49 -18.15
N LYS A 374 -1.79 10.05 -18.60
CA LYS A 374 -1.60 9.40 -19.92
C LYS A 374 -2.34 8.07 -20.04
N LEU A 375 -2.36 7.25 -18.98
CA LEU A 375 -3.17 6.02 -18.94
C LEU A 375 -4.68 6.33 -18.88
N LEU A 376 -5.09 7.21 -17.96
CA LEU A 376 -6.50 7.55 -17.72
C LEU A 376 -7.16 8.33 -18.86
N SER A 377 -6.40 8.99 -19.73
CA SER A 377 -6.92 9.62 -20.96
C SER A 377 -7.07 8.63 -22.12
N ALA A 378 -6.24 7.57 -22.18
CA ALA A 378 -6.31 6.54 -23.22
C ALA A 378 -7.34 5.43 -22.92
N ALA A 379 -7.68 5.23 -21.65
CA ALA A 379 -8.70 4.27 -21.20
C ALA A 379 -10.08 4.52 -21.85
N ASP A 380 -10.91 3.49 -21.92
CA ASP A 380 -12.32 3.49 -22.34
C ASP A 380 -12.58 4.12 -23.73
N ALA A 381 -11.54 4.35 -24.55
CA ALA A 381 -11.64 5.04 -25.84
C ALA A 381 -12.49 4.31 -26.90
N HIS A 382 -12.72 3.02 -26.67
CA HIS A 382 -13.59 2.16 -27.46
C HIS A 382 -15.07 2.23 -27.00
N SER A 383 -15.34 2.65 -25.76
CA SER A 383 -16.68 2.75 -25.18
C SER A 383 -17.23 4.18 -25.34
N SER A 384 -18.34 4.32 -26.05
CA SER A 384 -19.05 5.60 -26.24
C SER A 384 -20.30 5.75 -25.38
N GLY A 385 -20.57 4.81 -24.46
CA GLY A 385 -21.71 4.84 -23.57
C GLY A 385 -21.41 5.55 -22.24
N LYS A 386 -22.41 6.24 -21.68
CA LYS A 386 -22.34 6.69 -20.29
C LYS A 386 -22.51 5.48 -19.38
N ILE A 387 -21.42 5.04 -18.74
CA ILE A 387 -21.43 3.96 -17.77
C ILE A 387 -22.14 4.44 -16.50
N ASP A 388 -23.19 3.73 -16.07
CA ASP A 388 -23.79 3.91 -14.76
C ASP A 388 -22.94 3.19 -13.70
N ILE A 389 -22.61 3.88 -12.62
CA ILE A 389 -21.82 3.34 -11.50
C ILE A 389 -22.65 2.41 -10.60
N ASN A 390 -23.98 2.57 -10.59
CA ASN A 390 -24.90 1.81 -9.75
C ASN A 390 -25.27 0.47 -10.37
N LYS A 391 -25.28 0.39 -11.71
CA LYS A 391 -25.52 -0.84 -12.45
C LYS A 391 -24.22 -1.63 -12.66
N ASP A 392 -24.30 -2.95 -12.55
CA ASP A 392 -23.21 -3.91 -12.81
C ASP A 392 -21.87 -3.53 -12.14
N LYS A 393 -21.93 -2.88 -10.97
CA LYS A 393 -20.79 -2.32 -10.21
C LYS A 393 -19.90 -1.41 -11.08
N GLY A 394 -20.46 -0.60 -11.98
CA GLY A 394 -19.71 0.26 -12.90
C GLY A 394 -19.03 -0.49 -14.06
N GLY A 395 -19.38 -1.76 -14.28
CA GLY A 395 -19.07 -2.52 -15.48
C GLY A 395 -17.57 -2.69 -15.83
N PRO A 396 -17.27 -2.95 -17.12
CA PRO A 396 -15.93 -3.31 -17.60
C PRO A 396 -15.04 -2.10 -17.94
N SER A 397 -15.10 -1.02 -17.17
CA SER A 397 -14.31 0.19 -17.45
C SER A 397 -12.80 -0.03 -17.26
N GLU A 398 -12.02 0.36 -18.27
CA GLU A 398 -10.56 0.39 -18.20
C GLU A 398 -10.08 1.39 -17.12
N ALA A 399 -10.70 2.57 -17.01
CA ALA A 399 -10.34 3.56 -16.00
C ALA A 399 -10.58 3.07 -14.57
N LYS A 400 -11.69 2.36 -14.32
CA LYS A 400 -12.02 1.72 -13.03
C LYS A 400 -10.88 0.81 -12.55
N TYR A 401 -10.47 -0.13 -13.39
CA TYR A 401 -9.46 -1.12 -13.00
C TYR A 401 -8.03 -0.55 -12.96
N ILE A 402 -7.68 0.44 -13.81
CA ILE A 402 -6.40 1.16 -13.69
C ILE A 402 -6.29 1.87 -12.35
N VAL A 403 -7.35 2.57 -11.92
CA VAL A 403 -7.33 3.30 -10.64
C VAL A 403 -7.30 2.33 -9.45
N ARG A 404 -8.07 1.24 -9.50
CA ARG A 404 -8.03 0.20 -8.47
C ARG A 404 -6.67 -0.53 -8.39
N PHE A 405 -5.99 -0.73 -9.52
CA PHE A 405 -4.61 -1.23 -9.53
C PHE A 405 -3.66 -0.22 -8.85
N LEU A 406 -3.83 1.08 -9.12
CA LEU A 406 -3.07 2.16 -8.47
C LEU A 406 -3.37 2.31 -6.96
N GLU A 407 -4.57 1.96 -6.49
CA GLU A 407 -4.89 1.80 -5.05
C GLU A 407 -4.22 0.56 -4.41
N GLY A 408 -3.67 -0.36 -5.21
CA GLY A 408 -3.22 -1.69 -4.79
C GLY A 408 -4.37 -2.65 -4.45
N LYS A 409 -5.59 -2.39 -4.96
CA LYS A 409 -6.83 -3.06 -4.52
C LYS A 409 -7.81 -3.24 -5.69
N LEU A 410 -7.70 -4.34 -6.44
CA LEU A 410 -8.63 -4.63 -7.57
C LEU A 410 -10.09 -4.91 -7.14
N ARG A 411 -10.33 -5.30 -5.88
CA ARG A 411 -11.66 -5.56 -5.27
C ARG A 411 -12.50 -6.66 -5.96
N LEU A 412 -11.86 -7.56 -6.73
CA LEU A 412 -12.53 -8.56 -7.57
C LEU A 412 -13.06 -9.80 -6.83
N GLY A 413 -12.52 -10.13 -5.65
CA GLY A 413 -12.68 -11.47 -5.05
C GLY A 413 -11.75 -12.53 -5.67
N LEU A 414 -10.93 -12.16 -6.66
CA LEU A 414 -9.89 -13.00 -7.24
C LEU A 414 -8.65 -13.04 -6.34
N ALA A 415 -8.23 -14.25 -5.94
CA ALA A 415 -7.02 -14.50 -5.15
C ALA A 415 -5.91 -15.13 -6.02
N GLU A 416 -4.64 -14.95 -5.63
CA GLU A 416 -3.46 -15.50 -6.36
C GLU A 416 -3.54 -17.04 -6.48
N ARG A 417 -4.05 -17.75 -5.45
CA ARG A 417 -4.37 -19.19 -5.50
C ARG A 417 -5.39 -19.58 -6.57
N THR A 418 -6.39 -18.73 -6.82
CA THR A 418 -7.42 -18.95 -7.86
C THR A 418 -6.84 -18.68 -9.25
N VAL A 419 -5.95 -17.69 -9.40
CA VAL A 419 -5.21 -17.45 -10.66
C VAL A 419 -4.28 -18.63 -10.97
N LEU A 420 -3.56 -19.17 -9.99
CA LEU A 420 -2.74 -20.39 -10.13
C LEU A 420 -3.53 -21.58 -10.70
N VAL A 421 -4.69 -21.90 -10.10
CA VAL A 421 -5.59 -22.96 -10.59
C VAL A 421 -6.05 -22.66 -12.03
N SER A 422 -6.41 -21.42 -12.31
CA SER A 422 -6.90 -21.00 -13.64
C SER A 422 -5.83 -21.10 -14.73
N ILE A 423 -4.57 -20.80 -14.40
CA ILE A 423 -3.43 -20.99 -15.32
C ILE A 423 -3.20 -22.47 -15.60
N GLY A 424 -3.21 -23.32 -14.57
CA GLY A 424 -3.03 -24.77 -14.71
C GLY A 424 -4.08 -25.38 -15.65
N GLN A 425 -5.34 -25.03 -15.43
CA GLN A 425 -6.46 -25.42 -16.30
C GLN A 425 -6.32 -24.86 -17.72
N ALA A 426 -6.06 -23.55 -17.87
CA ALA A 426 -5.96 -22.91 -19.19
C ALA A 426 -4.84 -23.52 -20.05
N VAL A 427 -3.66 -23.78 -19.47
CA VAL A 427 -2.52 -24.37 -20.19
C VAL A 427 -2.77 -25.83 -20.54
N ALA A 428 -3.29 -26.65 -19.60
CA ALA A 428 -3.66 -28.04 -19.89
C ALA A 428 -4.72 -28.13 -21.00
N CYS A 429 -5.72 -27.24 -20.98
CA CYS A 429 -6.75 -27.16 -22.02
C CYS A 429 -6.19 -26.67 -23.37
N HIS A 430 -5.24 -25.72 -23.36
CA HIS A 430 -4.58 -25.23 -24.56
C HIS A 430 -3.71 -26.31 -25.21
N GLU A 431 -2.84 -26.98 -24.44
CA GLU A 431 -2.01 -28.08 -24.91
C GLU A 431 -2.83 -29.26 -25.46
N ALA A 432 -3.90 -29.66 -24.77
CA ALA A 432 -4.78 -30.72 -25.24
C ALA A 432 -5.46 -30.33 -26.56
N SER A 433 -5.94 -29.09 -26.66
CA SER A 433 -6.59 -28.55 -27.87
C SER A 433 -5.63 -28.52 -29.07
N GLN A 434 -4.37 -28.09 -28.89
CA GLN A 434 -3.32 -28.20 -29.93
C GLN A 434 -3.13 -29.65 -30.42
N LYS A 435 -3.24 -30.62 -29.49
CA LYS A 435 -3.09 -32.06 -29.76
C LYS A 435 -4.40 -32.72 -30.27
N GLY A 436 -5.43 -31.93 -30.57
CA GLY A 436 -6.74 -32.41 -31.03
C GLY A 436 -7.55 -33.19 -29.97
N LYS A 437 -7.22 -33.01 -28.69
CA LYS A 437 -7.76 -33.76 -27.55
C LYS A 437 -8.45 -32.83 -26.55
N ILE A 438 -9.23 -33.43 -25.66
CA ILE A 438 -9.82 -32.78 -24.49
C ILE A 438 -9.05 -33.31 -23.27
N PRO A 439 -8.61 -32.46 -22.32
CA PRO A 439 -7.88 -32.93 -21.15
C PRO A 439 -8.83 -33.70 -20.23
N SER A 440 -8.33 -34.75 -19.57
CA SER A 440 -9.06 -35.44 -18.51
C SER A 440 -9.16 -34.56 -17.25
N THR A 441 -10.07 -34.92 -16.34
CA THR A 441 -10.17 -34.29 -15.01
C THR A 441 -8.89 -34.49 -14.20
N THR A 442 -8.22 -35.64 -14.31
CA THR A 442 -6.94 -35.91 -13.64
C THR A 442 -5.81 -35.08 -14.22
N GLN A 443 -5.71 -34.92 -15.55
CA GLN A 443 -4.68 -34.06 -16.16
C GLN A 443 -4.80 -32.58 -15.76
N MET A 444 -6.01 -32.08 -15.51
CA MET A 444 -6.20 -30.74 -14.95
C MET A 444 -5.78 -30.68 -13.47
N GLU A 445 -6.07 -31.72 -12.69
CA GLU A 445 -5.63 -31.84 -11.29
C GLU A 445 -4.10 -31.93 -11.16
N GLU A 446 -3.45 -32.77 -11.97
CA GLU A 446 -1.99 -32.92 -12.05
C GLU A 446 -1.35 -31.57 -12.41
N ALA A 447 -1.87 -30.87 -13.43
CA ALA A 447 -1.39 -29.56 -13.84
C ALA A 447 -1.60 -28.46 -12.77
N GLU A 448 -2.76 -28.45 -12.09
CA GLU A 448 -3.03 -27.56 -10.96
C GLU A 448 -2.06 -27.81 -9.80
N ALA A 449 -1.84 -29.07 -9.42
CA ALA A 449 -0.98 -29.46 -8.31
C ALA A 449 0.50 -29.15 -8.61
N LEU A 450 0.98 -29.51 -9.80
CA LEU A 450 2.34 -29.27 -10.25
C LEU A 450 2.67 -27.77 -10.27
N LEU A 451 1.77 -26.94 -10.79
CA LEU A 451 1.96 -25.48 -10.83
C LEU A 451 1.91 -24.84 -9.43
N LYS A 452 1.04 -25.32 -8.52
CA LYS A 452 1.03 -24.89 -7.10
C LYS A 452 2.37 -25.19 -6.42
N THR A 453 2.91 -26.39 -6.61
CA THR A 453 4.21 -26.82 -6.04
C THR A 453 5.35 -25.96 -6.59
N VAL A 454 5.49 -25.88 -7.92
CA VAL A 454 6.56 -25.09 -8.56
C VAL A 454 6.48 -23.61 -8.19
N TYR A 455 5.29 -23.00 -8.13
CA TYR A 455 5.16 -21.61 -7.69
C TYR A 455 5.51 -21.40 -6.21
N SER A 456 5.31 -22.41 -5.37
CA SER A 456 5.64 -22.29 -3.94
C SER A 456 7.14 -22.49 -3.69
N GLU A 457 7.81 -23.37 -4.45
CA GLU A 457 9.28 -23.49 -4.50
C GLU A 457 9.96 -22.26 -5.15
N LEU A 458 9.36 -21.70 -6.21
CA LEU A 458 9.93 -20.61 -7.01
C LEU A 458 8.83 -19.60 -7.40
N PRO A 459 8.44 -18.67 -6.52
CA PRO A 459 7.39 -17.68 -6.77
C PRO A 459 7.85 -16.53 -7.69
N SER A 460 8.10 -16.86 -8.95
CA SER A 460 8.48 -15.90 -10.00
C SER A 460 7.78 -16.20 -11.32
N TRP A 461 6.78 -15.38 -11.64
CA TRP A 461 6.03 -15.49 -12.89
C TRP A 461 6.92 -15.28 -14.13
N ASP A 462 7.92 -14.41 -14.03
CA ASP A 462 8.89 -14.13 -15.10
C ASP A 462 9.81 -15.32 -15.43
N VAL A 463 9.93 -16.30 -14.52
CA VAL A 463 10.64 -17.57 -14.76
C VAL A 463 9.65 -18.66 -15.18
N ILE A 464 8.57 -18.84 -14.43
CA ILE A 464 7.59 -19.91 -14.64
C ILE A 464 6.88 -19.80 -15.99
N ILE A 465 6.39 -18.61 -16.37
CA ILE A 465 5.59 -18.46 -17.59
C ILE A 465 6.43 -18.71 -18.85
N PRO A 466 7.63 -18.11 -19.02
CA PRO A 466 8.47 -18.43 -20.17
C PRO A 466 9.00 -19.87 -20.20
N ALA A 467 9.09 -20.56 -19.05
CA ALA A 467 9.40 -22.00 -19.02
C ALA A 467 8.19 -22.83 -19.48
N MET A 468 7.03 -22.64 -18.85
CA MET A 468 5.77 -23.34 -19.11
C MET A 468 5.29 -23.19 -20.56
N VAL A 469 5.40 -21.99 -21.15
CA VAL A 469 4.97 -21.73 -22.55
C VAL A 469 5.92 -22.39 -23.57
N ARG A 470 7.19 -22.68 -23.22
CA ARG A 470 8.14 -23.37 -24.10
C ARG A 470 8.13 -24.89 -23.93
N ASN A 471 8.06 -25.36 -22.68
CA ASN A 471 8.31 -26.75 -22.31
C ASN A 471 7.01 -27.55 -22.06
N GLY A 472 5.86 -26.87 -21.97
CA GLY A 472 4.61 -27.44 -21.48
C GLY A 472 4.53 -27.50 -19.95
N ILE A 473 3.33 -27.65 -19.41
CA ILE A 473 3.09 -27.62 -17.96
C ILE A 473 3.63 -28.86 -17.24
N MET A 474 3.52 -30.04 -17.86
CA MET A 474 3.92 -31.31 -17.23
C MET A 474 5.44 -31.43 -17.02
N ASN A 475 6.24 -30.75 -17.84
CA ASN A 475 7.71 -30.75 -17.78
C ASN A 475 8.27 -29.61 -16.91
N LEU A 476 7.39 -28.84 -16.23
CA LEU A 476 7.78 -27.58 -15.60
C LEU A 476 8.84 -27.77 -14.50
N ARG A 477 8.73 -28.84 -13.67
CA ARG A 477 9.65 -29.11 -12.54
C ARG A 477 11.08 -29.41 -12.97
N ASP A 478 11.30 -29.87 -14.20
CA ASP A 478 12.66 -30.05 -14.74
C ASP A 478 13.34 -28.71 -15.06
N SER A 479 12.55 -27.72 -15.48
CA SER A 479 13.03 -26.39 -15.87
C SER A 479 12.94 -25.31 -14.78
N CYS A 480 12.10 -25.51 -13.76
CA CYS A 480 11.88 -24.59 -12.66
C CYS A 480 12.14 -25.31 -11.32
N LYS A 481 13.40 -25.29 -10.89
CA LYS A 481 13.88 -25.88 -9.63
C LYS A 481 14.26 -24.77 -8.64
N LEU A 482 14.04 -25.01 -7.35
CA LEU A 482 14.44 -24.12 -6.26
C LEU A 482 15.92 -23.70 -6.42
N ARG A 483 16.17 -22.38 -6.38
CA ARG A 483 17.50 -21.79 -6.60
C ARG A 483 17.76 -20.60 -5.65
N PRO A 484 18.98 -20.42 -5.15
CA PRO A 484 19.35 -19.22 -4.41
C PRO A 484 19.04 -17.92 -5.16
N GLY A 485 18.67 -16.87 -4.44
CA GLY A 485 18.34 -15.55 -4.99
C GLY A 485 16.89 -15.37 -5.45
N VAL A 486 16.09 -16.45 -5.50
CA VAL A 486 14.63 -16.38 -5.57
C VAL A 486 14.08 -16.95 -4.26
N PRO A 487 13.41 -16.15 -3.40
CA PRO A 487 12.85 -16.67 -2.15
C PRO A 487 11.69 -17.63 -2.41
N LEU A 488 11.74 -18.82 -1.82
CA LEU A 488 10.59 -19.72 -1.79
C LEU A 488 9.52 -19.21 -0.81
N LYS A 489 8.26 -19.60 -1.00
CA LYS A 489 7.19 -19.25 -0.05
C LYS A 489 7.34 -20.08 1.23
N PRO A 490 7.31 -19.45 2.42
CA PRO A 490 7.61 -20.14 3.67
C PRO A 490 6.53 -21.17 4.06
N MET A 491 6.96 -22.24 4.73
CA MET A 491 6.08 -23.18 5.44
C MET A 491 5.41 -22.48 6.64
N LEU A 492 4.13 -22.73 6.86
CA LEU A 492 3.29 -22.08 7.87
C LEU A 492 2.78 -23.08 8.92
N ALA A 493 2.59 -22.60 10.15
CA ALA A 493 2.14 -23.42 11.27
C ALA A 493 0.68 -23.18 11.65
N LYS A 494 -0.07 -24.26 11.93
CA LYS A 494 -1.46 -24.19 12.42
C LYS A 494 -1.49 -23.69 13.88
N PRO A 495 -2.38 -22.76 14.26
CA PRO A 495 -2.65 -22.48 15.68
C PRO A 495 -3.21 -23.71 16.40
N THR A 496 -2.75 -23.92 17.64
CA THR A 496 -3.18 -25.00 18.52
C THR A 496 -3.63 -24.43 19.86
N LYS A 497 -4.79 -24.88 20.37
CA LYS A 497 -5.46 -24.30 21.56
C LYS A 497 -5.09 -24.99 22.88
N ALA A 498 -4.56 -26.22 22.84
CA ALA A 498 -4.17 -26.99 24.02
C ALA A 498 -2.97 -27.89 23.70
N ILE A 499 -2.15 -28.23 24.71
CA ILE A 499 -1.00 -29.15 24.53
C ILE A 499 -1.48 -30.57 24.17
N THR A 500 -2.66 -30.99 24.62
CA THR A 500 -3.25 -32.29 24.21
C THR A 500 -3.49 -32.38 22.70
N GLU A 501 -3.98 -31.30 22.05
CA GLU A 501 -4.16 -31.24 20.59
C GLU A 501 -2.84 -31.43 19.81
N VAL A 502 -1.67 -31.29 20.46
CA VAL A 502 -0.36 -31.62 19.88
C VAL A 502 -0.13 -33.13 19.91
N LEU A 503 -0.36 -33.75 21.08
CA LEU A 503 -0.16 -35.18 21.31
C LEU A 503 -1.15 -36.01 20.48
N ASP A 504 -2.43 -35.64 20.48
CA ASP A 504 -3.50 -36.24 19.66
C ASP A 504 -3.22 -36.13 18.14
N ARG A 505 -2.34 -35.20 17.73
CA ARG A 505 -2.06 -34.88 16.33
C ARG A 505 -0.75 -35.44 15.81
N PHE A 506 0.21 -35.70 16.70
CA PHE A 506 1.46 -36.40 16.44
C PHE A 506 1.49 -37.79 17.09
N GLU A 507 0.31 -38.39 17.33
CA GLU A 507 0.20 -39.73 17.92
C GLU A 507 1.06 -40.73 17.14
N ASN A 508 1.92 -41.48 17.85
CA ASN A 508 2.89 -42.42 17.28
C ASN A 508 3.95 -41.80 16.33
N GLN A 509 4.16 -40.48 16.33
CA GLN A 509 5.17 -39.79 15.53
C GLN A 509 6.09 -38.89 16.36
N THR A 510 7.38 -38.92 16.05
CA THR A 510 8.39 -38.09 16.70
C THR A 510 8.26 -36.61 16.33
N PHE A 511 8.33 -35.74 17.32
CA PHE A 511 8.33 -34.29 17.11
C PHE A 511 9.38 -33.56 17.94
N THR A 512 9.58 -32.29 17.62
CA THR A 512 10.52 -31.38 18.27
C THR A 512 9.81 -30.07 18.58
N CYS A 513 9.93 -29.62 19.82
CA CYS A 513 9.49 -28.31 20.28
C CYS A 513 10.66 -27.33 20.13
N GLU A 514 10.44 -26.20 19.48
CA GLU A 514 11.40 -25.10 19.33
C GLU A 514 10.85 -23.81 19.93
N TYR A 515 11.73 -22.94 20.42
CA TYR A 515 11.32 -21.60 20.88
C TYR A 515 10.75 -20.77 19.74
N LYS A 516 9.55 -20.22 19.96
CA LYS A 516 8.90 -19.30 19.02
C LYS A 516 9.34 -17.86 19.27
N TYR A 517 10.51 -17.49 18.76
CA TYR A 517 11.05 -16.13 18.87
C TYR A 517 10.09 -15.04 18.34
N ASP A 518 10.15 -13.85 18.97
CA ASP A 518 9.39 -12.65 18.58
C ASP A 518 10.25 -11.71 17.72
N GLY A 519 10.34 -11.97 16.42
CA GLY A 519 11.25 -11.29 15.50
C GLY A 519 10.67 -11.00 14.12
N GLU A 520 11.55 -10.90 13.13
CA GLU A 520 11.18 -10.86 11.71
C GLU A 520 11.82 -12.06 10.98
N ARG A 521 10.98 -13.00 10.54
CA ARG A 521 11.40 -14.16 9.73
C ARG A 521 12.14 -13.72 8.48
N ALA A 522 13.37 -14.22 8.36
CA ALA A 522 14.35 -13.92 7.35
C ALA A 522 14.77 -15.22 6.64
N GLN A 523 14.68 -15.22 5.31
CA GLN A 523 15.17 -16.30 4.48
C GLN A 523 16.50 -15.85 3.87
N ILE A 524 17.63 -16.44 4.30
CA ILE A 524 18.98 -16.02 3.92
C ILE A 524 19.48 -16.92 2.77
N HIS A 525 19.75 -16.30 1.63
CA HIS A 525 20.28 -16.95 0.42
C HIS A 525 21.73 -16.55 0.23
N TYR A 526 22.60 -17.52 -0.06
CA TYR A 526 24.04 -17.30 -0.28
C TYR A 526 24.56 -18.14 -1.45
N VAL A 527 25.45 -17.54 -2.24
CA VAL A 527 26.26 -18.21 -3.27
C VAL A 527 27.69 -17.68 -3.21
N ALA A 528 28.68 -18.55 -3.04
CA ALA A 528 30.10 -18.21 -3.08
C ALA A 528 30.56 -17.84 -4.51
N LYS A 529 31.59 -16.99 -4.62
CA LYS A 529 32.12 -16.52 -5.92
C LYS A 529 32.84 -17.60 -6.77
N ASP A 530 32.93 -18.84 -6.29
CA ASP A 530 33.62 -19.96 -6.96
C ASP A 530 32.65 -20.99 -7.59
N ARG A 531 31.38 -20.60 -7.79
CA ARG A 531 30.34 -21.40 -8.44
C ARG A 531 30.02 -20.94 -9.86
N SER A 532 29.37 -21.82 -10.62
CA SER A 532 29.02 -21.64 -12.03
C SER A 532 28.17 -20.40 -12.31
N GLU A 533 28.46 -19.75 -13.44
CA GLU A 533 27.92 -18.45 -13.84
C GLU A 533 26.39 -18.45 -13.95
N ASP A 534 25.76 -19.58 -14.31
CA ASP A 534 24.29 -19.76 -14.38
C ASP A 534 23.56 -19.34 -13.08
N LEU A 535 24.16 -19.61 -11.92
CA LEU A 535 23.58 -19.28 -10.61
C LEU A 535 23.81 -17.81 -10.21
N ILE A 536 24.66 -17.09 -10.96
CA ILE A 536 25.00 -15.68 -10.73
C ILE A 536 24.25 -14.80 -11.74
N GLU A 537 24.13 -15.20 -13.01
CA GLU A 537 23.26 -14.53 -13.99
C GLU A 537 21.77 -14.66 -13.66
N ALA A 538 21.37 -15.75 -12.99
CA ALA A 538 20.00 -15.95 -12.52
C ALA A 538 19.59 -15.04 -11.34
N LEU A 539 20.52 -14.24 -10.79
CA LEU A 539 20.28 -13.31 -9.69
C LEU A 539 19.71 -11.98 -10.21
N PRO A 540 18.48 -11.59 -9.83
CA PRO A 540 17.96 -10.26 -10.11
C PRO A 540 18.68 -9.19 -9.27
N SER A 541 18.51 -7.91 -9.63
CA SER A 541 19.22 -6.72 -9.11
C SER A 541 19.08 -6.41 -7.59
N ALA A 542 18.64 -7.37 -6.77
CA ALA A 542 18.55 -7.27 -5.31
C ALA A 542 19.77 -7.83 -4.57
N THR A 543 20.53 -8.75 -5.18
CA THR A 543 21.63 -9.46 -4.49
C THR A 543 22.85 -8.56 -4.30
N LYS A 544 23.46 -8.62 -3.11
CA LYS A 544 24.61 -7.80 -2.72
C LYS A 544 25.87 -8.62 -2.56
N GLU A 545 27.03 -8.02 -2.79
CA GLU A 545 28.30 -8.60 -2.39
C GLU A 545 28.35 -8.82 -0.87
N ALA A 546 28.69 -10.03 -0.45
CA ALA A 546 28.79 -10.47 0.94
C ALA A 546 30.14 -11.16 1.15
N ALA A 547 31.19 -10.35 1.29
CA ALA A 547 32.60 -10.71 1.48
C ALA A 547 33.17 -11.72 0.46
N LYS A 548 32.88 -13.02 0.63
CA LYS A 548 33.35 -14.13 -0.22
C LYS A 548 32.31 -14.59 -1.27
N GLY A 549 31.10 -14.04 -1.23
CA GLY A 549 29.97 -14.46 -2.08
C GLY A 549 29.04 -13.30 -2.47
N VAL A 550 27.89 -13.68 -3.00
CA VAL A 550 26.71 -12.82 -3.23
C VAL A 550 25.59 -13.35 -2.32
N ALA A 551 24.85 -12.45 -1.66
CA ALA A 551 23.80 -12.83 -0.72
C ALA A 551 22.57 -11.91 -0.77
N SER A 552 21.43 -12.48 -0.39
CA SER A 552 20.15 -11.78 -0.19
C SER A 552 19.46 -12.29 1.06
N ILE A 553 18.70 -11.40 1.70
CA ILE A 553 17.82 -11.72 2.83
C ILE A 553 16.41 -11.34 2.43
N PHE A 554 15.46 -12.26 2.50
CA PHE A 554 14.07 -12.01 2.13
C PHE A 554 13.12 -12.14 3.33
N SER A 555 12.03 -11.37 3.35
CA SER A 555 11.01 -11.46 4.38
C SER A 555 10.10 -12.67 4.18
N ARG A 556 9.28 -12.99 5.19
CA ARG A 556 8.14 -13.92 5.09
C ARG A 556 7.25 -13.70 3.86
N ASN A 557 7.13 -12.45 3.39
CA ASN A 557 6.31 -12.08 2.24
C ASN A 557 7.10 -12.05 0.91
N SER A 558 8.34 -12.56 0.91
CA SER A 558 9.29 -12.51 -0.22
C SER A 558 9.83 -11.11 -0.55
N GLU A 559 9.75 -10.12 0.36
CA GLU A 559 10.30 -8.77 0.14
C GLU A 559 11.84 -8.74 0.38
N ASP A 560 12.60 -7.91 -0.35
CA ASP A 560 14.05 -7.73 -0.13
C ASP A 560 14.38 -6.97 1.18
N LEU A 561 14.95 -7.67 2.16
CA LEU A 561 15.45 -7.13 3.43
C LEU A 561 16.97 -6.87 3.42
N SER A 562 17.67 -7.13 2.30
CA SER A 562 19.13 -6.96 2.17
C SER A 562 19.60 -5.51 2.36
N LYS A 563 18.67 -4.53 2.35
CA LYS A 563 18.90 -3.10 2.64
C LYS A 563 18.63 -2.71 4.10
N LYS A 564 17.98 -3.57 4.89
CA LYS A 564 17.67 -3.41 6.32
C LYS A 564 18.74 -4.06 7.22
N TYR A 565 19.40 -5.12 6.75
CA TYR A 565 20.37 -5.92 7.50
C TYR A 565 21.78 -6.02 6.85
N PRO A 566 22.49 -4.89 6.68
CA PRO A 566 23.87 -4.90 6.16
C PRO A 566 24.87 -5.56 7.13
N ASP A 567 24.53 -5.58 8.43
CA ASP A 567 25.27 -6.20 9.52
C ASP A 567 25.24 -7.74 9.45
N ILE A 568 24.09 -8.34 9.12
CA ILE A 568 23.97 -9.78 8.84
C ILE A 568 24.84 -10.14 7.62
N LEU A 569 24.67 -9.41 6.50
CA LEU A 569 25.40 -9.67 5.25
C LEU A 569 26.93 -9.54 5.40
N GLY A 570 27.39 -8.56 6.20
CA GLY A 570 28.82 -8.39 6.49
C GLY A 570 29.41 -9.52 7.32
N LYS A 571 28.64 -10.05 8.28
CA LYS A 571 29.09 -11.09 9.24
C LYS A 571 28.92 -12.52 8.75
N LEU A 572 28.03 -12.77 7.78
CA LEU A 572 27.69 -14.10 7.25
C LEU A 572 28.88 -15.04 7.01
N HIS A 573 30.04 -14.50 6.62
CA HIS A 573 31.27 -15.25 6.36
C HIS A 573 31.98 -15.83 7.60
N THR A 574 31.58 -15.49 8.83
CA THR A 574 32.10 -16.08 10.08
C THR A 574 31.24 -17.26 10.55
N TRP A 575 29.95 -17.27 10.20
CA TRP A 575 29.00 -18.32 10.58
C TRP A 575 29.06 -19.55 9.66
N VAL A 576 29.54 -19.38 8.43
CA VAL A 576 29.57 -20.42 7.38
C VAL A 576 30.86 -21.23 7.48
N LYS A 577 30.76 -22.56 7.59
CA LYS A 577 31.92 -23.47 7.60
C LYS A 577 32.54 -23.64 6.21
N GLU A 578 33.81 -24.02 6.19
CA GLU A 578 34.51 -24.39 4.95
C GLU A 578 33.83 -25.58 4.27
N GLY A 579 33.70 -25.53 2.94
CA GLY A 579 32.94 -26.50 2.15
C GLY A 579 31.48 -26.09 1.87
N THR A 580 30.89 -25.17 2.63
CA THR A 580 29.56 -24.61 2.36
C THR A 580 29.65 -23.50 1.31
N LYS A 581 29.33 -23.82 0.05
CA LYS A 581 29.43 -22.91 -1.11
C LYS A 581 28.13 -22.20 -1.47
N SER A 582 26.97 -22.77 -1.15
CA SER A 582 25.67 -22.15 -1.44
C SER A 582 24.57 -22.69 -0.54
N PHE A 583 23.65 -21.86 -0.06
CA PHE A 583 22.55 -22.30 0.78
C PHE A 583 21.31 -21.41 0.71
N VAL A 584 20.19 -21.95 1.20
CA VAL A 584 18.98 -21.20 1.57
C VAL A 584 18.58 -21.61 2.99
N LEU A 585 18.67 -20.67 3.93
CA LEU A 585 18.45 -20.88 5.37
C LEU A 585 17.19 -20.13 5.83
N ASP A 586 16.38 -20.75 6.68
CA ASP A 586 15.17 -20.17 7.27
C ASP A 586 15.42 -19.86 8.75
N CYS A 587 15.23 -18.61 9.16
CA CYS A 587 15.62 -18.12 10.47
C CYS A 587 14.74 -16.95 10.94
N GLU A 588 14.71 -16.70 12.26
CA GLU A 588 14.08 -15.51 12.82
C GLU A 588 15.17 -14.49 13.17
N THR A 589 15.06 -13.25 12.67
CA THR A 589 15.95 -12.16 13.06
C THR A 589 15.34 -11.41 14.25
N VAL A 590 16.04 -11.42 15.38
CA VAL A 590 15.51 -10.96 16.69
C VAL A 590 16.38 -9.82 17.23
N ALA A 591 15.80 -8.83 17.89
CA ALA A 591 16.58 -7.79 18.57
C ALA A 591 17.34 -8.40 19.78
N TRP A 592 18.60 -8.02 19.97
CA TRP A 592 19.49 -8.67 20.94
C TRP A 592 20.26 -7.66 21.80
N ASP A 593 20.25 -7.89 23.11
CA ASP A 593 21.09 -7.16 24.06
C ASP A 593 22.45 -7.83 24.19
N VAL A 594 23.50 -7.13 23.75
CA VAL A 594 24.89 -7.63 23.82
C VAL A 594 25.44 -7.62 25.26
N THR A 595 24.85 -6.82 26.16
CA THR A 595 25.31 -6.66 27.55
C THR A 595 24.63 -7.68 28.46
N GLU A 596 23.31 -7.76 28.41
CA GLU A 596 22.51 -8.69 29.22
C GLU A 596 22.32 -10.06 28.56
N LYS A 597 22.80 -10.25 27.32
CA LYS A 597 22.72 -11.51 26.55
C LYS A 597 21.29 -12.06 26.47
N LYS A 598 20.32 -11.18 26.20
CA LYS A 598 18.89 -11.48 26.15
C LYS A 598 18.24 -11.08 24.82
N VAL A 599 17.17 -11.79 24.49
CA VAL A 599 16.18 -11.38 23.48
C VAL A 599 15.51 -10.07 23.92
N LEU A 600 15.34 -9.14 22.99
CA LEU A 600 14.63 -7.88 23.17
C LEU A 600 13.31 -7.89 22.37
N PRO A 601 12.22 -7.25 22.87
CA PRO A 601 10.91 -7.33 22.23
C PRO A 601 10.89 -6.81 20.79
N PHE A 602 10.00 -7.37 19.95
CA PHE A 602 9.85 -7.00 18.53
C PHE A 602 9.63 -5.50 18.28
N GLN A 603 9.04 -4.76 19.23
CA GLN A 603 8.93 -3.30 19.13
C GLN A 603 10.29 -2.60 18.98
N GLN A 604 11.35 -3.11 19.61
CA GLN A 604 12.69 -2.55 19.46
C GLN A 604 13.29 -2.87 18.08
N LEU A 605 13.08 -4.08 17.56
CA LEU A 605 13.47 -4.47 16.20
C LEU A 605 12.84 -3.54 15.15
N MET A 606 11.58 -3.15 15.36
CA MET A 606 10.83 -2.24 14.49
C MET A 606 11.34 -0.79 14.49
N THR A 607 12.21 -0.40 15.42
CA THR A 607 12.89 0.91 15.39
C THR A 607 14.04 0.98 14.37
N ARG A 608 14.53 -0.16 13.86
CA ARG A 608 15.57 -0.16 12.81
C ARG A 608 15.06 0.52 11.54
N LYS A 609 15.90 1.40 10.98
CA LYS A 609 15.70 2.01 9.66
C LYS A 609 15.39 0.92 8.62
N LYS A 610 14.33 1.09 7.83
CA LYS A 610 13.85 0.07 6.88
C LYS A 610 14.58 0.04 5.53
N LYS A 611 15.17 1.16 5.11
CA LYS A 611 15.86 1.32 3.81
C LYS A 611 17.18 2.07 4.02
N ASP A 612 18.15 1.77 3.17
CA ASP A 612 19.47 2.43 3.06
C ASP A 612 20.27 2.53 4.39
N VAL A 613 20.33 1.41 5.12
CA VAL A 613 21.08 1.29 6.37
C VAL A 613 22.58 1.09 6.09
N LYS A 614 23.43 1.86 6.79
CA LYS A 614 24.88 1.59 6.92
C LYS A 614 25.16 0.75 8.17
N VAL A 615 26.25 -0.03 8.18
CA VAL A 615 26.65 -0.83 9.35
C VAL A 615 26.92 0.05 10.57
N GLU A 616 27.56 1.22 10.38
CA GLU A 616 27.80 2.24 11.40
C GLU A 616 26.50 2.77 12.07
N ASP A 617 25.42 2.89 11.30
CA ASP A 617 24.12 3.43 11.74
C ASP A 617 23.32 2.46 12.62
N VAL A 618 23.75 1.20 12.75
CA VAL A 618 23.00 0.14 13.43
C VAL A 618 23.10 0.28 14.96
N LYS A 619 22.18 1.05 15.54
CA LYS A 619 21.97 1.11 17.00
C LYS A 619 21.51 -0.25 17.56
N VAL A 620 20.33 -0.72 17.14
CA VAL A 620 19.74 -1.99 17.60
C VAL A 620 20.44 -3.17 16.93
N LYS A 621 21.22 -3.91 17.72
CA LYS A 621 21.85 -5.17 17.30
C LYS A 621 20.81 -6.28 17.21
N VAL A 622 21.11 -7.29 16.40
CA VAL A 622 20.23 -8.43 16.16
C VAL A 622 21.01 -9.74 16.21
N CYS A 623 20.35 -10.79 16.69
CA CYS A 623 20.81 -12.17 16.61
C CYS A 623 19.89 -12.93 15.64
N VAL A 624 20.47 -13.84 14.87
CA VAL A 624 19.77 -14.69 13.89
C VAL A 624 19.59 -16.08 14.49
N PHE A 625 18.35 -16.52 14.68
CA PHE A 625 18.01 -17.85 15.18
C PHE A 625 17.55 -18.75 14.02
N ALA A 626 18.45 -19.62 13.55
CA ALA A 626 18.21 -20.53 12.44
C ALA A 626 17.43 -21.78 12.88
N PHE A 627 16.41 -22.15 12.10
CA PHE A 627 15.49 -23.24 12.45
C PHE A 627 15.16 -24.21 11.28
N ASP A 628 15.60 -23.93 10.06
CA ASP A 628 15.54 -24.88 8.95
C ASP A 628 16.57 -24.57 7.83
N LEU A 629 16.94 -25.57 7.04
CA LEU A 629 17.86 -25.47 5.90
C LEU A 629 17.24 -26.13 4.67
N LEU A 630 17.08 -25.35 3.61
CA LEU A 630 16.16 -25.65 2.50
C LEU A 630 16.90 -25.95 1.19
N PHE A 631 18.17 -25.55 1.10
CA PHE A 631 19.08 -25.82 0.00
C PHE A 631 20.51 -25.83 0.52
N LEU A 632 21.36 -26.73 0.01
CA LEU A 632 22.78 -26.80 0.34
C LEU A 632 23.59 -27.28 -0.87
N ASN A 633 24.66 -26.57 -1.22
CA ASN A 633 25.68 -26.97 -2.19
C ASN A 633 25.19 -27.44 -3.58
N GLY A 634 24.00 -27.00 -4.02
CA GLY A 634 23.39 -27.38 -5.29
C GLY A 634 22.20 -28.33 -5.16
N GLU A 635 21.97 -28.89 -3.98
CA GLU A 635 20.87 -29.79 -3.66
C GLU A 635 19.73 -29.03 -2.96
N ALA A 636 18.48 -29.22 -3.42
CA ALA A 636 17.30 -28.77 -2.69
C ALA A 636 16.95 -29.80 -1.61
N LEU A 637 16.74 -29.34 -0.38
CA LEU A 637 16.55 -30.22 0.79
C LEU A 637 15.07 -30.33 1.21
N VAL A 638 14.15 -29.64 0.54
CA VAL A 638 12.74 -29.54 0.94
C VAL A 638 12.00 -30.89 1.04
N GLU A 639 12.41 -31.89 0.25
CA GLU A 639 11.83 -33.24 0.29
C GLU A 639 12.46 -34.16 1.37
N LYS A 640 13.55 -33.74 2.03
CA LYS A 640 14.19 -34.50 3.13
C LYS A 640 13.51 -34.25 4.46
N SER A 641 13.64 -35.17 5.41
CA SER A 641 13.06 -35.05 6.75
C SER A 641 13.62 -33.86 7.54
N LEU A 642 12.87 -33.35 8.52
CA LEU A 642 13.35 -32.25 9.38
C LEU A 642 14.63 -32.64 10.13
N ARG A 643 14.77 -33.91 10.54
CA ARG A 643 16.00 -34.45 11.12
C ARG A 643 17.20 -34.24 10.19
N GLU A 644 17.13 -34.73 8.97
CA GLU A 644 18.22 -34.60 7.97
C GLU A 644 18.55 -33.12 7.69
N ARG A 645 17.52 -32.26 7.53
CA ARG A 645 17.73 -30.82 7.30
C ARG A 645 18.42 -30.14 8.48
N ARG A 646 18.04 -30.49 9.73
CA ARG A 646 18.68 -29.98 10.96
C ARG A 646 20.11 -30.49 11.12
N GLU A 647 20.38 -31.76 10.81
CA GLU A 647 21.73 -32.34 10.85
C GLU A 647 22.66 -31.69 9.81
N LEU A 648 22.18 -31.47 8.57
CA LEU A 648 22.90 -30.72 7.54
C LEU A 648 23.12 -29.25 7.93
N MET A 649 22.16 -28.61 8.62
CA MET A 649 22.29 -27.25 9.17
C MET A 649 23.38 -27.18 10.26
N HIS A 650 23.37 -28.10 11.22
CA HIS A 650 24.42 -28.18 12.24
C HIS A 650 25.78 -28.54 11.62
N GLY A 651 25.79 -29.33 10.55
CA GLY A 651 26.96 -29.64 9.74
C GLY A 651 27.56 -28.41 9.03
N ALA A 652 26.73 -27.53 8.47
CA ALA A 652 27.14 -26.45 7.56
C ALA A 652 27.51 -25.10 8.21
N PHE A 653 27.12 -24.85 9.46
CA PHE A 653 27.34 -23.56 10.16
C PHE A 653 28.04 -23.70 11.52
N ASN A 654 28.55 -22.58 12.04
CA ASN A 654 29.11 -22.38 13.37
C ASN A 654 28.25 -21.35 14.13
N PRO A 655 27.73 -21.64 15.35
CA PRO A 655 27.08 -20.63 16.18
C PRO A 655 28.09 -19.59 16.69
N VAL A 656 27.66 -18.32 16.74
CA VAL A 656 28.41 -17.16 17.23
C VAL A 656 27.51 -16.36 18.18
N GLU A 657 27.89 -16.29 19.46
CA GLU A 657 27.05 -15.73 20.52
C GLU A 657 26.61 -14.29 20.23
N GLY A 658 25.30 -14.04 20.27
CA GLY A 658 24.70 -12.73 20.00
C GLY A 658 24.69 -12.30 18.52
N GLU A 659 25.12 -13.16 17.60
CA GLU A 659 25.04 -12.93 16.14
C GLU A 659 24.21 -14.00 15.43
N PHE A 660 24.52 -15.28 15.68
CA PHE A 660 23.94 -16.42 14.98
C PHE A 660 23.87 -17.63 15.91
N ALA A 661 22.68 -18.19 16.07
CA ALA A 661 22.42 -19.38 16.87
C ALA A 661 21.43 -20.30 16.15
N TYR A 662 21.37 -21.56 16.58
CA TYR A 662 20.25 -22.43 16.24
C TYR A 662 19.08 -22.16 17.19
N ALA A 663 17.86 -22.46 16.75
CA ALA A 663 16.70 -22.41 17.62
C ALA A 663 16.87 -23.37 18.82
N THR A 664 16.64 -22.84 20.03
CA THR A 664 16.55 -23.64 21.26
C THR A 664 15.44 -24.66 21.09
N HIS A 665 15.75 -25.95 21.27
CA HIS A 665 14.82 -27.03 20.98
C HIS A 665 14.91 -28.18 21.98
N MET A 666 13.80 -28.90 22.09
CA MET A 666 13.61 -30.07 22.94
C MET A 666 12.88 -31.14 22.11
N ASN A 667 13.25 -32.41 22.27
CA ASN A 667 12.59 -33.54 21.59
C ASN A 667 11.75 -34.39 22.57
N GLY A 668 11.28 -33.75 23.65
CA GLY A 668 10.41 -34.35 24.66
C GLY A 668 9.03 -34.65 24.08
N GLN A 669 8.37 -35.66 24.63
CA GLN A 669 7.06 -36.14 24.18
C GLN A 669 6.00 -36.04 25.30
N GLU A 670 6.42 -35.83 26.55
CA GLU A 670 5.52 -35.78 27.69
C GLU A 670 4.90 -34.39 27.87
N LEU A 671 3.63 -34.36 28.32
CA LEU A 671 2.88 -33.11 28.48
C LEU A 671 3.56 -32.15 29.47
N GLU A 672 4.13 -32.67 30.54
CA GLU A 672 4.80 -31.86 31.58
C GLU A 672 6.13 -31.27 31.08
N GLU A 673 6.91 -32.03 30.31
CA GLU A 673 8.11 -31.51 29.62
C GLU A 673 7.76 -30.34 28.69
N ILE A 674 6.71 -30.50 27.89
CA ILE A 674 6.26 -29.48 26.93
C ILE A 674 5.74 -28.23 27.66
N GLN A 675 5.05 -28.39 28.79
CA GLN A 675 4.59 -27.27 29.61
C GLN A 675 5.78 -26.52 30.27
N ILE A 676 6.75 -27.24 30.83
CA ILE A 676 7.97 -26.64 31.40
C ILE A 676 8.72 -25.85 30.32
N PHE A 677 8.95 -26.45 29.15
CA PHE A 677 9.65 -25.82 28.03
C PHE A 677 8.88 -24.63 27.44
N LEU A 678 7.53 -24.66 27.47
CA LEU A 678 6.69 -23.52 27.12
C LEU A 678 6.89 -22.35 28.09
N ASP A 679 6.88 -22.60 29.40
CA ASP A 679 7.13 -21.56 30.40
C ASP A 679 8.58 -21.04 30.37
N GLU A 680 9.56 -21.88 30.04
CA GLU A 680 10.94 -21.44 29.78
C GLU A 680 11.06 -20.54 28.54
N SER A 681 10.35 -20.87 27.45
CA SER A 681 10.32 -20.02 26.24
C SER A 681 9.77 -18.61 26.55
N VAL A 682 8.74 -18.51 27.39
CA VAL A 682 8.14 -17.24 27.81
C VAL A 682 9.07 -16.45 28.73
N LYS A 683 9.74 -17.11 29.70
CA LYS A 683 10.78 -16.48 30.56
C LYS A 683 11.97 -15.96 29.72
N ALA A 684 12.27 -16.61 28.61
CA ALA A 684 13.25 -16.22 27.59
C ALA A 684 12.74 -15.16 26.59
N SER A 685 11.56 -14.56 26.83
CA SER A 685 10.94 -13.51 25.98
C SER A 685 10.59 -13.96 24.55
N CYS A 686 10.21 -15.22 24.38
CA CYS A 686 9.60 -15.76 23.15
C CYS A 686 8.07 -15.78 23.24
N GLU A 687 7.35 -15.89 22.11
CA GLU A 687 5.88 -15.93 22.06
C GLU A 687 5.27 -17.26 22.58
N GLY A 688 6.09 -18.30 22.74
CA GLY A 688 5.67 -19.67 23.03
C GLY A 688 6.52 -20.69 22.28
N LEU A 689 5.90 -21.76 21.78
CA LEU A 689 6.57 -22.86 21.09
C LEU A 689 6.10 -23.07 19.64
N MET A 690 7.03 -23.48 18.79
CA MET A 690 6.76 -24.12 17.50
C MET A 690 6.94 -25.63 17.70
N VAL A 691 5.94 -26.45 17.38
CA VAL A 691 6.09 -27.92 17.39
C VAL A 691 6.18 -28.41 15.96
N LYS A 692 7.20 -29.20 15.64
CA LYS A 692 7.44 -29.72 14.29
C LYS A 692 7.62 -31.24 14.32
N MET A 693 7.00 -31.94 13.38
CA MET A 693 7.29 -33.35 13.08
C MET A 693 8.76 -33.53 12.67
N LEU A 694 9.47 -34.49 13.27
CA LEU A 694 10.90 -34.73 13.02
C LEU A 694 11.18 -35.67 11.84
N ASP A 695 10.43 -36.77 11.80
CA ASP A 695 10.67 -37.93 10.93
C ASP A 695 9.42 -38.31 10.12
N GLY A 696 9.55 -39.26 9.19
CA GLY A 696 8.45 -39.71 8.33
C GLY A 696 8.25 -38.84 7.08
N SER A 697 7.46 -39.34 6.13
CA SER A 697 7.29 -38.72 4.80
C SER A 697 6.62 -37.35 4.81
N GLU A 698 5.90 -37.00 5.89
CA GLU A 698 5.25 -35.70 6.05
C GLU A 698 6.15 -34.66 6.78
N SER A 699 7.33 -35.06 7.28
CA SER A 699 8.30 -34.14 7.91
C SER A 699 9.08 -33.25 6.92
N GLY A 700 8.84 -33.44 5.61
CA GLY A 700 9.33 -32.55 4.56
C GLY A 700 8.92 -31.09 4.77
N TYR A 701 9.66 -30.17 4.16
CA TYR A 701 9.29 -28.76 4.17
C TYR A 701 8.23 -28.54 3.10
N GLU A 702 7.08 -27.95 3.48
CA GLU A 702 5.95 -27.72 2.57
C GLU A 702 5.72 -26.22 2.30
N PRO A 703 6.31 -25.66 1.22
CA PRO A 703 6.13 -24.26 0.85
C PRO A 703 4.64 -23.87 0.69
N SER A 704 4.28 -22.66 1.13
CA SER A 704 2.90 -22.12 1.11
C SER A 704 1.83 -22.85 1.92
N LYS A 705 2.07 -24.07 2.44
CA LYS A 705 1.07 -24.83 3.21
C LYS A 705 1.06 -24.43 4.68
N ARG A 706 -0.13 -24.45 5.29
CA ARG A 706 -0.36 -24.52 6.75
C ARG A 706 -0.60 -25.98 7.10
N SER A 707 0.48 -26.77 7.13
CA SER A 707 0.37 -28.22 7.18
C SER A 707 -0.04 -28.75 8.56
N ARG A 708 -0.21 -30.08 8.69
CA ARG A 708 -0.40 -30.71 10.01
C ARG A 708 0.88 -30.71 10.85
N ASN A 709 2.00 -30.60 10.16
CA ASN A 709 3.32 -31.06 10.55
C ASN A 709 4.07 -29.97 11.35
N TRP A 710 3.67 -28.70 11.22
CA TRP A 710 4.10 -27.57 12.04
C TRP A 710 2.92 -26.94 12.80
N LEU A 711 3.02 -26.84 14.13
CA LEU A 711 2.04 -26.20 15.02
C LEU A 711 2.67 -25.00 15.74
N LYS A 712 1.84 -24.03 16.14
CA LYS A 712 2.24 -22.91 17.01
C LYS A 712 1.39 -22.95 18.30
N ILE A 713 2.06 -23.19 19.43
CA ILE A 713 1.48 -23.03 20.77
C ILE A 713 1.86 -21.64 21.26
N LYS A 714 0.88 -20.88 21.73
CA LYS A 714 1.13 -19.59 22.40
C LYS A 714 0.43 -19.54 23.75
N LYS A 715 0.98 -18.75 24.67
CA LYS A 715 0.39 -18.52 26.00
C LYS A 715 -1.02 -17.91 25.93
N ASP A 716 -1.31 -17.06 24.94
CA ASP A 716 -2.64 -16.46 24.72
C ASP A 716 -3.67 -17.42 24.08
N TYR A 717 -3.24 -18.55 23.53
CA TYR A 717 -4.16 -19.53 22.91
C TYR A 717 -4.72 -20.56 23.90
N LEU A 718 -4.06 -20.75 25.05
CA LEU A 718 -4.57 -21.59 26.12
C LEU A 718 -5.84 -20.95 26.70
N SER A 719 -6.90 -21.75 26.88
CA SER A 719 -8.19 -21.26 27.39
C SER A 719 -8.12 -20.81 28.85
N SER A 720 -7.23 -21.40 29.64
CA SER A 720 -7.00 -21.11 31.06
C SER A 720 -5.95 -20.02 31.34
N VAL A 721 -5.29 -19.47 30.32
CA VAL A 721 -4.14 -18.55 30.50
C VAL A 721 -4.21 -17.35 29.54
N GLY A 722 -3.84 -16.17 30.03
CA GLY A 722 -3.70 -14.93 29.25
C GLY A 722 -4.71 -13.86 29.65
N ASP A 723 -4.25 -12.61 29.71
CA ASP A 723 -5.07 -11.47 30.15
C ASP A 723 -6.17 -11.13 29.13
N SER A 724 -7.44 -11.23 29.55
CA SER A 724 -8.57 -10.59 28.88
C SER A 724 -8.93 -9.27 29.56
N LEU A 725 -9.46 -8.34 28.78
CA LEU A 725 -9.86 -7.01 29.21
C LEU A 725 -11.30 -6.74 28.79
N ASP A 726 -12.15 -6.42 29.77
CA ASP A 726 -13.47 -5.86 29.53
C ASP A 726 -13.32 -4.38 29.17
N LEU A 727 -13.74 -3.96 27.97
CA LEU A 727 -13.54 -2.60 27.44
C LEU A 727 -14.83 -2.01 26.87
N VAL A 728 -15.00 -0.69 27.03
CA VAL A 728 -16.18 0.06 26.58
C VAL A 728 -16.04 0.47 25.11
N VAL A 729 -17.11 0.30 24.32
CA VAL A 729 -17.17 0.77 22.93
C VAL A 729 -17.49 2.28 22.89
N LEU A 730 -16.64 3.09 22.26
CA LEU A 730 -16.83 4.55 22.15
C LEU A 730 -17.12 5.06 20.72
N GLY A 731 -16.90 4.25 19.68
CA GLY A 731 -17.10 4.67 18.30
C GLY A 731 -16.68 3.62 17.27
N ALA A 732 -16.94 3.90 16.00
CA ALA A 732 -16.67 3.01 14.88
C ALA A 732 -16.04 3.70 13.66
N TYR A 733 -15.45 2.87 12.80
CA TYR A 733 -14.90 3.25 11.49
C TYR A 733 -15.68 2.49 10.42
N HIS A 734 -16.09 3.17 9.35
CA HIS A 734 -16.83 2.51 8.27
C HIS A 734 -15.97 1.44 7.59
N GLY A 735 -16.57 0.29 7.29
CA GLY A 735 -15.88 -0.80 6.64
C GLY A 735 -15.47 -0.48 5.20
N LYS A 736 -14.50 -1.24 4.70
CA LYS A 736 -13.92 -1.08 3.36
C LYS A 736 -13.88 -2.44 2.65
N GLY A 737 -13.94 -2.44 1.33
CA GLY A 737 -14.06 -3.69 0.56
C GLY A 737 -15.40 -4.38 0.83
N LYS A 738 -15.39 -5.63 1.31
CA LYS A 738 -16.63 -6.38 1.62
C LYS A 738 -17.51 -5.71 2.67
N ARG A 739 -16.91 -5.02 3.67
CA ARG A 739 -17.62 -4.49 4.86
C ARG A 739 -18.21 -3.09 4.66
N THR A 740 -18.36 -2.55 3.45
CA THR A 740 -18.80 -1.16 3.23
C THR A 740 -20.22 -0.83 3.70
N SER A 741 -21.07 -1.83 3.92
CA SER A 741 -22.42 -1.70 4.48
C SER A 741 -22.47 -1.63 6.02
N VAL A 742 -21.34 -1.88 6.71
CA VAL A 742 -21.27 -2.02 8.17
C VAL A 742 -20.05 -1.30 8.77
N TYR A 743 -19.91 -1.35 10.09
CA TYR A 743 -18.69 -0.93 10.76
C TYR A 743 -17.58 -1.97 10.58
N GLY A 744 -16.41 -1.52 10.11
CA GLY A 744 -15.27 -2.39 9.83
C GLY A 744 -14.30 -2.55 11.01
N ALA A 745 -14.30 -1.58 11.91
CA ALA A 745 -13.52 -1.57 13.14
C ALA A 745 -14.16 -0.65 14.19
N PHE A 746 -13.82 -0.86 15.46
CA PHE A 746 -14.36 -0.14 16.62
C PHE A 746 -13.24 0.46 17.48
N LEU A 747 -13.53 1.55 18.17
CA LEU A 747 -12.65 2.23 19.13
C LEU A 747 -13.06 1.86 20.56
N LEU A 748 -12.14 1.27 21.32
CA LEU A 748 -12.39 0.78 22.68
C LEU A 748 -11.61 1.56 23.75
N ALA A 749 -12.18 1.62 24.96
CA ALA A 749 -11.64 2.36 26.10
C ALA A 749 -11.70 1.57 27.43
N CYS A 750 -10.75 1.84 28.32
CA CYS A 750 -10.77 1.44 29.72
C CYS A 750 -11.34 2.59 30.57
N TYR A 751 -11.91 2.30 31.73
CA TYR A 751 -12.44 3.35 32.61
C TYR A 751 -11.34 3.93 33.53
N ASN A 752 -11.35 5.22 33.83
CA ASN A 752 -10.42 5.82 34.81
C ASN A 752 -11.18 6.34 36.03
N LEU A 753 -11.25 5.52 37.07
CA LEU A 753 -11.86 5.84 38.37
C LEU A 753 -11.30 7.13 39.01
N GLY A 754 -10.04 7.49 38.72
CA GLY A 754 -9.40 8.68 39.29
C GLY A 754 -9.75 10.00 38.57
N THR A 755 -10.35 9.94 37.37
CA THR A 755 -10.79 11.15 36.63
C THR A 755 -12.16 11.01 35.95
N GLU A 756 -12.92 9.95 36.27
CA GLU A 756 -14.26 9.64 35.72
C GLU A 756 -14.33 9.68 34.18
N THR A 757 -13.25 9.27 33.51
CA THR A 757 -13.09 9.35 32.05
C THR A 757 -12.83 8.00 31.41
N TYR A 758 -13.40 7.77 30.22
CA TYR A 758 -13.06 6.63 29.38
C TYR A 758 -11.77 6.92 28.60
N GLU A 759 -10.69 6.20 28.90
CA GLU A 759 -9.38 6.35 28.26
C GLU A 759 -9.22 5.33 27.13
N THR A 760 -9.08 5.82 25.89
CA THR A 760 -8.96 4.94 24.71
C THR A 760 -7.72 4.04 24.79
N VAL A 761 -7.89 2.74 24.50
CA VAL A 761 -6.83 1.70 24.57
C VAL A 761 -6.45 1.17 23.19
N CYS A 762 -7.43 0.82 22.35
CA CYS A 762 -7.16 0.13 21.08
C CYS A 762 -8.26 0.37 20.03
N ASN A 763 -7.93 0.02 18.78
CA ASN A 763 -8.93 -0.26 17.74
C ASN A 763 -9.01 -1.77 17.55
N ILE A 764 -10.21 -2.29 17.27
CA ILE A 764 -10.46 -3.72 17.04
C ILE A 764 -11.25 -3.92 15.74
N GLY A 765 -10.99 -5.00 15.00
CA GLY A 765 -11.72 -5.36 13.76
C GLY A 765 -11.73 -6.88 13.47
N THR A 766 -11.34 -7.66 14.48
CA THR A 766 -10.98 -9.08 14.49
C THR A 766 -11.65 -9.76 15.69
N GLY A 767 -11.98 -11.05 15.58
CA GLY A 767 -12.85 -11.78 16.51
C GLY A 767 -14.34 -11.80 16.14
N PHE A 768 -14.78 -11.02 15.13
CA PHE A 768 -16.19 -10.96 14.72
C PHE A 768 -16.49 -11.83 13.49
N SER A 769 -17.60 -12.58 13.52
CA SER A 769 -18.23 -13.17 12.32
C SER A 769 -18.95 -12.09 11.49
N GLU A 770 -19.28 -12.38 10.24
CA GLU A 770 -19.99 -11.40 9.39
C GLU A 770 -21.43 -11.12 9.92
N GLN A 771 -22.11 -12.14 10.47
CA GLN A 771 -23.42 -12.00 11.12
C GLN A 771 -23.37 -11.07 12.35
N VAL A 772 -22.36 -11.27 13.22
CA VAL A 772 -22.17 -10.43 14.42
C VAL A 772 -21.87 -8.98 14.04
N LEU A 773 -21.20 -8.71 12.91
CA LEU A 773 -20.97 -7.34 12.44
C LEU A 773 -22.24 -6.64 11.94
N GLU A 774 -23.18 -7.37 11.34
CA GLU A 774 -24.48 -6.83 10.93
C GLU A 774 -25.36 -6.53 12.15
N GLU A 775 -25.39 -7.43 13.13
CA GLU A 775 -26.11 -7.20 14.40
C GLU A 775 -25.51 -6.05 15.20
N LEU A 776 -24.19 -6.02 15.40
CA LEU A 776 -23.50 -4.92 16.08
C LEU A 776 -23.67 -3.59 15.33
N HIS A 777 -23.70 -3.59 13.99
CA HIS A 777 -24.00 -2.38 13.23
C HIS A 777 -25.40 -1.84 13.54
N LYS A 778 -26.42 -2.73 13.62
CA LYS A 778 -27.77 -2.35 14.03
C LYS A 778 -27.78 -1.80 15.46
N GLN A 779 -27.34 -2.58 16.44
CA GLN A 779 -27.34 -2.21 17.86
C GLN A 779 -26.58 -0.90 18.13
N LEU A 780 -25.40 -0.71 17.53
CA LEU A 780 -24.59 0.49 17.75
C LEU A 780 -25.08 1.71 16.96
N SER A 781 -25.82 1.52 15.84
CA SER A 781 -26.40 2.65 15.10
C SER A 781 -27.41 3.44 15.92
N GLU A 782 -28.19 2.76 16.77
CA GLU A 782 -29.22 3.36 17.63
C GLU A 782 -28.65 4.29 18.72
N ILE A 783 -27.38 4.11 19.10
CA ILE A 783 -26.68 4.89 20.15
C ILE A 783 -25.64 5.89 19.60
N THR A 784 -25.79 6.27 18.32
CA THR A 784 -24.88 7.21 17.63
C THR A 784 -24.97 8.63 18.19
N ILE A 785 -23.80 9.28 18.39
CA ILE A 785 -23.69 10.69 18.80
C ILE A 785 -22.81 11.50 17.84
N ASP A 786 -23.15 12.77 17.61
CA ASP A 786 -22.44 13.65 16.65
C ASP A 786 -20.97 13.95 17.02
N ARG A 787 -20.62 13.88 18.31
CA ARG A 787 -19.36 14.37 18.88
C ARG A 787 -18.94 13.55 20.10
N PRO A 788 -17.63 13.39 20.37
CA PRO A 788 -17.15 12.75 21.58
C PRO A 788 -17.59 13.54 22.82
N LYS A 789 -17.88 12.83 23.92
CA LYS A 789 -18.23 13.47 25.20
C LYS A 789 -17.00 14.05 25.90
N PRO A 790 -17.14 15.10 26.74
CA PRO A 790 -16.00 15.73 27.41
C PRO A 790 -15.16 14.79 28.28
N PHE A 791 -15.75 13.69 28.76
CA PHE A 791 -15.10 12.65 29.55
C PHE A 791 -14.52 11.49 28.70
N TYR A 792 -14.43 11.64 27.37
CA TYR A 792 -13.67 10.73 26.52
C TYR A 792 -12.23 11.23 26.38
N SER A 793 -11.26 10.40 26.75
CA SER A 793 -9.82 10.68 26.62
C SER A 793 -9.27 9.96 25.38
N HIS A 794 -9.22 10.71 24.28
CA HIS A 794 -8.90 10.21 22.94
C HIS A 794 -7.81 11.03 22.25
N SER A 795 -7.28 10.50 21.13
CA SER A 795 -6.26 11.20 20.35
C SER A 795 -6.81 12.49 19.73
N SER A 796 -6.09 13.61 19.86
CA SER A 796 -6.51 14.88 19.25
C SER A 796 -6.27 14.95 17.72
N GLY A 797 -5.61 13.94 17.14
CA GLY A 797 -5.29 13.90 15.70
C GLY A 797 -6.50 13.55 14.84
N GLY A 798 -6.88 14.42 13.91
CA GLY A 798 -8.04 14.24 13.03
C GLY A 798 -8.01 13.00 12.11
N GLN A 799 -6.85 12.35 11.93
CA GLN A 799 -6.70 11.07 11.20
C GLN A 799 -6.91 9.83 12.09
N HIS A 800 -7.18 10.03 13.39
CA HIS A 800 -7.25 8.98 14.40
C HIS A 800 -8.58 8.96 15.17
N GLN A 801 -9.51 9.84 14.81
CA GLN A 801 -10.89 9.79 15.27
C GLN A 801 -11.65 8.65 14.55
N PRO A 802 -12.66 8.05 15.20
CA PRO A 802 -13.64 7.22 14.52
C PRO A 802 -14.48 8.07 13.55
N ASP A 803 -15.09 7.42 12.55
CA ASP A 803 -16.05 8.06 11.64
C ASP A 803 -17.39 8.36 12.35
N VAL A 804 -17.74 7.52 13.33
CA VAL A 804 -18.98 7.57 14.12
C VAL A 804 -18.64 7.43 15.61
N TRP A 805 -19.26 8.24 16.48
CA TRP A 805 -19.13 8.12 17.94
C TRP A 805 -20.39 7.48 18.54
N PHE A 806 -20.24 6.81 19.68
CA PHE A 806 -21.35 6.19 20.41
C PHE A 806 -21.45 6.71 21.85
N GLU A 807 -22.63 6.56 22.44
CA GLU A 807 -22.84 6.55 23.89
C GLU A 807 -22.04 5.40 24.53
N PRO A 808 -21.45 5.55 25.73
CA PRO A 808 -20.76 4.45 26.38
C PRO A 808 -21.84 3.58 27.05
N GLN A 809 -22.20 2.47 26.39
CA GLN A 809 -23.23 1.55 26.86
C GLN A 809 -22.74 0.09 26.88
N TYR A 810 -22.14 -0.37 25.78
CA TYR A 810 -21.71 -1.77 25.64
C TYR A 810 -20.27 -1.98 26.11
N VAL A 811 -20.07 -3.07 26.86
CA VAL A 811 -18.76 -3.59 27.28
C VAL A 811 -18.49 -4.88 26.52
N TRP A 812 -17.28 -5.04 25.99
CA TRP A 812 -16.83 -6.24 25.28
C TRP A 812 -15.63 -6.86 25.97
N GLU A 813 -15.59 -8.19 26.04
CA GLU A 813 -14.40 -8.92 26.45
C GLU A 813 -13.44 -9.04 25.26
N VAL A 814 -12.20 -8.60 25.48
CA VAL A 814 -11.13 -8.56 24.48
C VAL A 814 -9.91 -9.30 25.00
N LYS A 815 -9.47 -10.35 24.31
CA LYS A 815 -8.18 -11.00 24.60
C LYS A 815 -7.07 -10.33 23.79
N THR A 816 -5.86 -10.29 24.36
CA THR A 816 -4.67 -9.71 23.73
C THR A 816 -3.46 -10.63 23.89
N ALA A 817 -2.46 -10.50 23.03
CA ALA A 817 -1.19 -11.23 23.17
C ALA A 817 -0.21 -10.50 24.11
N ASP A 818 -0.19 -9.16 24.08
CA ASP A 818 0.68 -8.28 24.89
C ASP A 818 -0.01 -6.93 25.11
N LEU A 819 0.41 -6.22 26.15
CA LEU A 819 0.22 -4.77 26.27
C LEU A 819 1.50 -4.05 25.78
N THR A 820 1.35 -2.83 25.27
CA THR A 820 2.43 -2.06 24.61
C THR A 820 2.28 -0.56 24.85
N LEU A 821 3.37 0.21 24.84
CA LEU A 821 3.30 1.68 24.87
C LEU A 821 2.84 2.25 23.51
N SER A 822 2.03 3.30 23.54
CA SER A 822 1.47 3.95 22.35
C SER A 822 1.38 5.47 22.49
N PRO A 823 1.84 6.26 21.51
CA PRO A 823 1.63 7.70 21.48
C PRO A 823 0.18 8.08 21.10
N ARG A 824 -0.58 7.17 20.46
CA ARG A 824 -1.96 7.41 19.99
C ARG A 824 -2.96 7.35 21.13
N TYR A 825 -2.90 6.28 21.91
CA TYR A 825 -3.87 5.94 22.94
C TYR A 825 -3.54 6.61 24.28
N LYS A 826 -4.50 6.60 25.20
CA LYS A 826 -4.44 7.41 26.44
C LYS A 826 -4.63 6.63 27.73
N ALA A 827 -5.06 5.37 27.64
CA ALA A 827 -5.12 4.42 28.75
C ALA A 827 -3.84 4.43 29.61
N GLY A 828 -3.98 4.76 30.89
CA GLY A 828 -2.87 4.67 31.85
C GLY A 828 -1.76 5.72 31.65
N MET A 829 -1.95 6.73 30.79
CA MET A 829 -0.96 7.80 30.57
C MET A 829 -0.65 8.57 31.88
N LYS A 830 -1.66 8.69 32.78
CA LYS A 830 -1.50 9.31 34.11
C LYS A 830 -0.80 8.41 35.15
N GLU A 831 -0.69 7.11 34.88
CA GLU A 831 -0.14 6.08 35.80
C GLU A 831 1.40 6.03 35.80
N LYS A 832 2.08 7.02 35.18
CA LYS A 832 3.55 7.11 35.09
C LYS A 832 4.20 5.84 34.50
N VAL A 833 3.55 5.25 33.50
CA VAL A 833 4.01 4.02 32.83
C VAL A 833 5.13 4.34 31.83
N ASP A 834 5.00 5.47 31.14
CA ASP A 834 6.05 6.13 30.38
C ASP A 834 6.76 7.16 31.29
N PRO A 835 8.11 7.11 31.44
CA PRO A 835 8.85 8.11 32.21
C PRO A 835 8.68 9.56 31.71
N ALA A 836 8.38 9.75 30.41
CA ALA A 836 8.08 11.07 29.85
C ALA A 836 6.61 11.51 30.06
N GLY A 837 5.71 10.57 30.36
CA GLY A 837 4.27 10.83 30.56
C GLY A 837 3.48 11.19 29.30
N GLU A 838 4.02 10.97 28.09
CA GLU A 838 3.37 11.34 26.82
C GLU A 838 2.61 10.16 26.18
N LYS A 839 3.08 8.93 26.42
CA LYS A 839 2.54 7.68 25.87
C LYS A 839 1.53 7.04 26.84
N GLY A 840 0.43 6.52 26.29
CA GLY A 840 -0.48 5.61 26.99
C GLY A 840 -0.17 4.15 26.65
N ILE A 841 -1.05 3.24 27.05
CA ILE A 841 -0.97 1.79 26.75
C ILE A 841 -1.92 1.43 25.60
N SER A 842 -1.57 0.41 24.83
CA SER A 842 -2.39 -0.22 23.79
C SER A 842 -2.19 -1.73 23.71
N LEU A 843 -3.15 -2.42 23.10
CA LEU A 843 -3.20 -3.88 23.02
C LEU A 843 -2.57 -4.41 21.73
N ARG A 844 -1.75 -5.47 21.83
CA ARG A 844 -1.15 -6.19 20.70
C ARG A 844 -2.06 -7.33 20.28
N PHE A 845 -2.49 -7.32 19.03
CA PHE A 845 -3.47 -8.28 18.47
C PHE A 845 -4.76 -8.43 19.31
N PRO A 846 -5.51 -7.35 19.59
CA PRO A 846 -6.79 -7.44 20.28
C PRO A 846 -7.81 -8.25 19.45
N ARG A 847 -8.49 -9.19 20.10
CA ARG A 847 -9.51 -10.08 19.51
C ARG A 847 -10.78 -10.03 20.35
N PHE A 848 -11.92 -9.75 19.69
CA PHE A 848 -13.22 -9.78 20.34
C PHE A 848 -13.55 -11.23 20.74
N ILE A 849 -14.02 -11.42 21.98
CA ILE A 849 -14.44 -12.73 22.50
C ILE A 849 -15.96 -12.78 22.61
N LYS A 850 -16.57 -11.81 23.30
CA LYS A 850 -18.03 -11.69 23.49
C LYS A 850 -18.43 -10.30 23.95
N ILE A 851 -19.72 -10.00 23.85
CA ILE A 851 -20.35 -8.90 24.60
C ILE A 851 -20.44 -9.31 26.08
N ARG A 852 -20.36 -8.32 26.98
CA ARG A 852 -20.48 -8.49 28.43
C ARG A 852 -21.74 -7.78 28.93
N ASP A 853 -22.89 -8.37 28.61
CA ASP A 853 -24.21 -7.87 29.04
C ASP A 853 -24.38 -7.92 30.57
N ASP A 854 -23.51 -8.68 31.25
CA ASP A 854 -23.36 -8.74 32.70
C ASP A 854 -22.56 -7.58 33.32
N LYS A 855 -22.07 -6.62 32.51
CA LYS A 855 -21.26 -5.49 32.96
C LYS A 855 -21.68 -4.14 32.38
N LYS A 856 -21.61 -3.12 33.23
CA LYS A 856 -21.77 -1.71 32.85
C LYS A 856 -20.42 -1.06 32.45
N PRO A 857 -20.45 0.04 31.69
CA PRO A 857 -19.25 0.79 31.29
C PRO A 857 -18.31 1.22 32.43
N ASP A 858 -18.85 1.53 33.61
CA ASP A 858 -18.11 1.88 34.82
C ASP A 858 -17.49 0.66 35.54
N GLU A 859 -17.95 -0.55 35.22
CA GLU A 859 -17.44 -1.86 35.70
C GLU A 859 -16.43 -2.50 34.70
N ALA A 860 -16.08 -1.77 33.63
CA ALA A 860 -15.05 -2.13 32.68
C ALA A 860 -13.64 -2.08 33.31
N THR A 861 -12.66 -2.68 32.64
CA THR A 861 -11.26 -2.73 33.11
C THR A 861 -10.75 -1.32 33.38
N SER A 862 -10.19 -1.10 34.57
CA SER A 862 -9.70 0.22 34.94
C SER A 862 -8.33 0.51 34.32
N SER A 863 -8.08 1.79 34.04
CA SER A 863 -6.83 2.30 33.46
C SER A 863 -5.60 1.96 34.33
N ARG A 864 -5.82 1.81 35.64
CA ARG A 864 -4.83 1.31 36.59
C ARG A 864 -4.58 -0.19 36.45
N GLN A 865 -5.61 -1.03 36.28
CA GLN A 865 -5.43 -2.47 35.99
C GLN A 865 -4.66 -2.67 34.68
N VAL A 866 -4.95 -1.89 33.63
CA VAL A 866 -4.17 -1.90 32.38
C VAL A 866 -2.69 -1.57 32.64
N ALA A 867 -2.40 -0.58 33.49
CA ALA A 867 -1.03 -0.24 33.89
C ALA A 867 -0.37 -1.30 34.78
N GLU A 868 -1.12 -2.02 35.62
CA GLU A 868 -0.62 -3.12 36.44
C GLU A 868 -0.35 -4.38 35.60
N MET A 869 -1.19 -4.70 34.60
CA MET A 869 -0.95 -5.74 33.59
C MET A 869 0.34 -5.46 32.82
N TYR A 870 0.50 -4.24 32.28
CA TYR A 870 1.70 -3.86 31.53
C TYR A 870 2.99 -3.99 32.37
N ARG A 871 2.98 -3.54 33.64
CA ARG A 871 4.14 -3.68 34.54
C ARG A 871 4.47 -5.15 34.91
N LYS A 872 3.50 -6.07 34.82
CA LYS A 872 3.66 -7.51 35.07
C LYS A 872 4.26 -8.27 33.89
N GLN A 873 4.26 -7.71 32.67
CA GLN A 873 4.96 -8.33 31.53
C GLN A 873 6.47 -8.38 31.82
N GLU A 874 7.08 -9.57 31.73
CA GLU A 874 8.51 -9.76 32.05
C GLU A 874 9.46 -8.88 31.20
N SER A 875 9.07 -8.63 29.95
CA SER A 875 9.74 -7.72 29.02
C SER A 875 9.85 -6.29 29.54
N VAL A 876 8.91 -5.86 30.39
CA VAL A 876 8.89 -4.55 31.06
C VAL A 876 9.64 -4.64 32.39
N THR A 877 9.45 -5.71 33.16
CA THR A 877 10.09 -5.87 34.49
C THR A 877 11.62 -5.92 34.41
N LYS A 878 12.16 -6.56 33.35
CA LYS A 878 13.60 -6.70 33.05
C LYS A 878 14.20 -5.53 32.25
N SER A 879 13.49 -4.41 32.06
CA SER A 879 13.94 -3.28 31.22
C SER A 879 14.57 -2.10 31.98
N LYS A 880 14.91 -2.26 33.27
CA LYS A 880 15.51 -1.21 34.13
C LYS A 880 17.00 -0.94 33.89
N GLY A 881 17.50 -1.17 32.67
CA GLY A 881 18.79 -0.67 32.22
C GLY A 881 18.73 0.83 31.90
N PRO A 882 19.88 1.51 31.70
CA PRO A 882 19.89 2.91 31.28
C PRO A 882 19.27 3.05 29.88
N SER A 883 18.15 3.80 29.79
CA SER A 883 17.43 4.01 28.54
C SER A 883 18.27 4.78 27.53
N VAL A 884 18.51 4.20 26.35
CA VAL A 884 19.07 4.92 25.20
C VAL A 884 18.07 5.98 24.74
N ASP A 885 18.54 7.22 24.54
CA ASP A 885 17.67 8.40 24.37
C ASP A 885 16.61 8.26 23.27
N ASP A 886 15.33 8.35 23.68
CA ASP A 886 14.15 8.31 22.81
C ASP A 886 13.76 9.72 22.26
N ASP A 887 14.68 10.69 22.36
CA ASP A 887 14.48 12.15 22.19
C ASP A 887 14.49 12.65 20.72
N PHE A 888 13.99 11.85 19.77
CA PHE A 888 14.16 12.17 18.34
C PHE A 888 13.01 12.94 17.67
N ASP A 889 11.74 12.65 17.98
CA ASP A 889 10.61 13.16 17.16
C ASP A 889 10.09 14.55 17.61
N ALA A 890 10.54 15.08 18.74
CA ALA A 890 10.16 16.40 19.24
C ALA A 890 10.68 17.59 18.39
N ARG A 891 11.65 17.36 17.50
CA ARG A 891 12.47 18.43 16.87
C ARG A 891 11.85 19.05 15.61
N ARG A 892 10.56 19.41 15.66
CA ARG A 892 9.85 20.19 14.62
C ARG A 892 9.01 21.37 15.15
N ARG A 893 9.55 22.19 16.06
CA ARG A 893 9.11 23.58 16.34
C ARG A 893 10.30 24.47 16.74
N PRO A 894 10.27 25.80 16.48
CA PRO A 894 11.37 26.70 16.87
C PRO A 894 11.43 26.93 18.38
N HIS A 895 12.65 27.07 18.91
CA HIS A 895 12.90 27.26 20.33
C HIS A 895 12.71 28.73 20.75
N THR A 896 11.82 29.01 21.69
CA THR A 896 11.71 30.31 22.37
C THR A 896 12.49 30.28 23.69
N ARG A 897 13.20 31.37 24.03
CA ARG A 897 13.95 31.47 25.29
C ARG A 897 13.00 31.67 26.47
N ARG A 898 12.99 30.75 27.42
CA ARG A 898 12.45 31.00 28.78
C ARG A 898 13.28 32.07 29.49
N THR A 899 12.64 32.82 30.37
CA THR A 899 13.21 33.94 31.13
C THR A 899 13.68 33.52 32.53
N ARG A 900 14.38 34.42 33.23
CA ARG A 900 14.79 34.20 34.64
C ARG A 900 13.60 33.87 35.56
N ARG A 901 12.47 34.56 35.35
CA ARG A 901 11.24 34.44 36.15
C ARG A 901 10.55 33.07 36.02
N ASP A 902 10.93 32.28 35.00
CA ASP A 902 10.44 30.92 34.76
C ASP A 902 11.25 29.84 35.49
N ARG A 903 12.42 30.17 36.07
CA ARG A 903 13.24 29.25 36.89
C ARG A 903 12.95 29.36 38.38
N GLU A 904 12.52 30.54 38.82
CA GLU A 904 12.17 30.85 40.22
C GLU A 904 10.81 30.20 40.65
N ARG A 905 10.22 29.36 39.79
CA ARG A 905 9.00 28.57 40.03
C ARG A 905 9.20 27.05 39.90
N ASP A 906 10.45 26.60 39.73
CA ASP A 906 10.79 25.17 39.72
C ASP A 906 10.83 24.67 41.18
N PRO A 907 10.01 23.67 41.58
CA PRO A 907 10.00 23.16 42.96
C PRO A 907 11.38 22.70 43.43
N PHE A 908 12.20 22.16 42.52
CA PHE A 908 13.54 21.65 42.84
C PHE A 908 14.54 22.76 43.23
N PHE A 909 14.30 24.01 42.80
CA PHE A 909 15.14 25.15 43.16
C PHE A 909 14.66 25.90 44.41
N ALA A 910 13.39 25.76 44.81
CA ALA A 910 12.84 26.45 45.97
C ALA A 910 13.57 26.06 47.26
N ASP A 911 13.76 24.76 47.49
CA ASP A 911 14.38 24.22 48.70
C ASP A 911 15.88 24.56 48.80
N LEU A 912 16.61 24.56 47.68
CA LEU A 912 18.02 24.98 47.62
C LEU A 912 18.19 26.44 48.06
N PHE A 913 17.28 27.33 47.64
CA PHE A 913 17.32 28.74 48.02
C PHE A 913 16.88 29.02 49.47
N ALA A 914 16.40 28.02 50.22
CA ALA A 914 16.09 28.15 51.64
C ALA A 914 17.31 27.93 52.57
N LEU A 915 18.39 27.31 52.07
CA LEU A 915 19.57 26.98 52.86
C LEU A 915 20.38 28.24 53.26
N PRO A 916 20.79 28.37 54.54
CA PRO A 916 21.67 29.46 54.98
C PRO A 916 22.98 29.52 54.19
N GLY A 917 23.40 30.72 53.80
CA GLY A 917 24.62 30.95 52.99
C GLY A 917 24.55 30.51 51.52
N PHE A 918 23.56 29.71 51.11
CA PHE A 918 23.45 29.28 49.69
C PHE A 918 23.18 30.46 48.76
N LYS A 919 22.39 31.46 49.19
CA LYS A 919 22.17 32.71 48.45
C LYS A 919 23.46 33.47 48.20
N ASP A 920 24.34 33.53 49.19
CA ASP A 920 25.61 34.27 49.13
C ASP A 920 26.63 33.51 48.27
N CYS A 921 26.79 32.20 48.47
CA CYS A 921 27.57 31.34 47.57
C CYS A 921 27.08 31.42 46.12
N PHE A 922 25.77 31.41 45.86
CA PHE A 922 25.23 31.51 44.51
C PHE A 922 25.49 32.90 43.88
N ALA A 923 25.36 33.98 44.67
CA ALA A 923 25.70 35.33 44.23
C ALA A 923 27.21 35.52 44.01
N GLU A 924 28.05 34.80 44.74
CA GLU A 924 29.51 34.79 44.61
C GLU A 924 29.96 34.00 43.39
N VAL A 925 29.36 32.84 43.13
CA VAL A 925 29.58 32.05 41.91
C VAL A 925 29.10 32.81 40.67
N GLU A 926 27.96 33.50 40.71
CA GLU A 926 27.57 34.39 39.60
C GLU A 926 28.48 35.62 39.45
N ARG A 927 29.00 36.19 40.54
CA ARG A 927 30.03 37.26 40.46
C ARG A 927 31.31 36.74 39.81
N ALA A 928 31.88 35.64 40.29
CA ALA A 928 33.07 35.00 39.73
C ALA A 928 32.88 34.64 38.24
N ARG A 929 31.70 34.12 37.88
CA ARG A 929 31.32 33.85 36.49
C ARG A 929 31.22 35.12 35.64
N GLN A 930 30.58 36.18 36.13
CA GLN A 930 30.44 37.44 35.41
C GLN A 930 31.74 38.26 35.34
N GLN A 931 32.76 37.90 36.13
CA GLN A 931 34.11 38.46 36.08
C GLN A 931 34.97 37.64 35.10
N SER A 932 34.95 36.31 35.19
CA SER A 932 35.51 35.39 34.19
C SER A 932 35.00 35.65 32.76
N LEU A 933 33.76 36.13 32.60
CA LEU A 933 33.18 36.48 31.29
C LEU A 933 33.53 37.89 30.78
N ARG A 934 34.43 38.64 31.44
CA ARG A 934 34.89 39.98 30.99
C ARG A 934 36.34 40.02 30.53
N ASP A 935 37.20 39.20 31.13
CA ASP A 935 38.66 39.30 30.95
C ASP A 935 39.21 38.38 29.85
N ASP A 936 38.36 37.61 29.17
CA ASP A 936 38.75 36.54 28.23
C ASP A 936 38.42 36.90 26.75
N PRO A 937 39.43 37.17 25.88
CA PRO A 937 39.20 37.45 24.46
C PRO A 937 38.88 36.17 23.67
N PRO A 938 37.98 36.20 22.66
CA PRO A 938 37.40 34.99 22.07
C PRO A 938 38.36 34.22 21.13
N THR A 939 39.25 33.40 21.68
CA THR A 939 40.10 32.47 20.91
C THR A 939 39.38 31.16 20.59
N TYR A 940 39.03 30.94 19.32
CA TYR A 940 38.40 29.69 18.87
C TYR A 940 39.45 28.60 18.57
N ARG A 941 39.76 27.75 19.56
CA ARG A 941 40.74 26.65 19.41
C ARG A 941 40.07 25.35 18.96
N ARG A 942 40.47 24.83 17.78
CA ARG A 942 40.21 23.44 17.36
C ARG A 942 41.13 22.46 18.09
N ARG A 943 40.62 21.25 18.35
CA ARG A 943 41.24 19.98 17.90
C ARG A 943 40.13 19.22 17.17
N VAL A 944 40.29 18.83 15.90
CA VAL A 944 41.24 17.85 15.31
C VAL A 944 40.84 16.42 15.70
N ASP A 945 39.97 15.85 14.88
CA ASP A 945 40.05 14.44 14.49
C ASP A 945 40.96 14.33 13.26
N VAL A 946 41.56 13.15 13.05
CA VAL A 946 42.41 12.84 11.89
C VAL A 946 41.83 11.62 11.19
N ASP A 947 41.64 11.73 9.87
CA ASP A 947 41.06 10.69 9.00
C ASP A 947 42.19 9.77 8.42
N PRO A 948 41.95 8.84 7.47
CA PRO A 948 42.05 7.42 7.76
C PRO A 948 43.30 6.73 7.18
N TYR A 949 43.61 5.54 7.68
CA TYR A 949 44.63 4.67 7.07
C TYR A 949 44.11 3.96 5.81
N HIS A 950 44.42 4.52 4.65
CA HIS A 950 44.64 3.76 3.41
C HIS A 950 45.79 4.40 2.62
N GLN A 951 46.84 3.62 2.36
CA GLN A 951 48.06 4.08 1.68
C GLN A 951 47.97 3.85 0.17
N TYR A 952 48.39 4.82 -0.64
CA TYR A 952 48.96 4.69 -2.00
C TYR A 952 49.27 6.12 -2.56
N PRO A 953 50.11 6.23 -3.60
CA PRO A 953 51.58 6.27 -3.60
C PRO A 953 52.12 7.71 -3.32
N PRO A 954 53.44 8.00 -3.30
CA PRO A 954 53.94 9.35 -2.99
C PRO A 954 53.55 10.41 -4.04
N ARG A 955 53.47 11.68 -3.61
CA ARG A 955 53.10 12.83 -4.43
C ARG A 955 54.29 13.79 -4.68
N PRO A 956 54.25 14.64 -5.71
CA PRO A 956 55.30 15.63 -5.99
C PRO A 956 55.38 16.74 -4.93
N ASP A 957 56.46 17.52 -4.99
CA ASP A 957 56.64 18.72 -4.18
C ASP A 957 55.55 19.76 -4.49
N TYR A 958 54.91 20.25 -3.43
CA TYR A 958 53.80 21.21 -3.50
C TYR A 958 54.25 22.67 -3.29
N ALA A 959 55.49 22.94 -2.86
CA ALA A 959 55.99 24.30 -2.66
C ALA A 959 55.94 25.11 -3.97
N ALA A 960 56.45 24.52 -5.06
CA ALA A 960 56.54 25.15 -6.38
C ALA A 960 55.18 25.51 -7.02
N GLN A 961 54.04 25.06 -6.48
CA GLN A 961 52.71 25.44 -6.96
C GLN A 961 52.07 26.61 -6.19
N ALA A 962 52.59 26.98 -5.01
CA ALA A 962 52.11 28.15 -4.28
C ALA A 962 52.65 29.44 -4.92
N ASP A 963 53.96 29.52 -5.10
CA ASP A 963 54.67 30.70 -5.64
C ASP A 963 54.21 31.07 -7.06
N ALA A 964 53.90 30.05 -7.86
CA ALA A 964 53.34 30.21 -9.21
C ALA A 964 51.96 30.89 -9.25
N TYR A 965 51.26 30.99 -8.11
CA TYR A 965 49.92 31.57 -8.04
C TYR A 965 49.92 33.05 -7.61
N GLU A 966 50.91 33.52 -6.86
CA GLU A 966 51.02 34.96 -6.51
C GLU A 966 51.50 35.82 -7.70
N ALA A 967 52.16 35.21 -8.69
CA ALA A 967 52.67 35.88 -9.90
C ALA A 967 51.60 36.31 -10.92
N ALA A 968 50.30 36.11 -10.65
CA ALA A 968 49.25 36.14 -11.68
C ALA A 968 47.91 36.79 -11.26
N GLU A 969 47.91 37.94 -10.58
CA GLU A 969 46.67 38.72 -10.35
C GLU A 969 46.77 40.23 -10.62
N PRO A 970 45.66 40.93 -10.94
CA PRO A 970 45.68 42.30 -11.46
C PRO A 970 45.14 43.37 -10.48
N ASP A 971 44.69 43.00 -9.27
CA ASP A 971 43.98 43.90 -8.33
C ASP A 971 44.62 43.86 -6.93
N ALA A 972 45.62 44.72 -6.74
CA ALA A 972 46.39 44.80 -5.49
C ALA A 972 45.53 45.15 -4.25
N ALA A 973 44.37 45.80 -4.44
CA ALA A 973 43.51 46.23 -3.33
C ALA A 973 42.84 45.04 -2.59
N LEU A 974 42.70 43.89 -3.24
CA LEU A 974 42.09 42.70 -2.65
C LEU A 974 43.07 41.78 -1.91
N VAL A 975 44.39 42.01 -2.02
CA VAL A 975 45.43 41.18 -1.39
C VAL A 975 45.31 41.21 0.14
N GLU A 976 45.24 42.41 0.75
CA GLU A 976 45.02 42.57 2.20
C GLU A 976 43.71 41.91 2.65
N VAL A 977 42.63 42.07 1.87
CA VAL A 977 41.30 41.56 2.21
C VAL A 977 41.30 40.03 2.25
N ARG A 978 41.98 39.39 1.28
CA ARG A 978 42.18 37.94 1.24
C ARG A 978 43.05 37.44 2.40
N ALA A 979 44.12 38.16 2.74
CA ALA A 979 44.94 37.85 3.91
C ALA A 979 44.12 37.93 5.22
N ALA A 980 43.33 39.00 5.40
CA ALA A 980 42.45 39.16 6.55
C ALA A 980 41.37 38.07 6.64
N LEU A 981 40.74 37.68 5.52
CA LEU A 981 39.77 36.57 5.47
C LEU A 981 40.40 35.23 5.85
N ARG A 982 41.63 34.95 5.40
CA ARG A 982 42.39 33.75 5.76
C ARG A 982 42.70 33.73 7.26
N ALA A 983 43.20 34.84 7.81
CA ALA A 983 43.59 34.97 9.22
C ALA A 983 42.40 35.02 10.22
N HIS A 984 41.18 35.33 9.77
CA HIS A 984 40.04 35.54 10.66
C HIS A 984 39.56 34.25 11.35
N LEU A 985 39.97 34.05 12.61
CA LEU A 985 39.67 32.85 13.42
C LEU A 985 38.18 32.59 13.63
N GLY A 986 37.35 33.64 13.73
CA GLY A 986 35.91 33.52 13.94
C GLY A 986 35.08 33.08 12.73
N LEU A 987 35.70 32.80 11.58
CA LEU A 987 34.99 32.29 10.40
C LEU A 987 35.01 30.76 10.34
N SER A 988 33.83 30.16 10.16
CA SER A 988 33.72 28.76 9.69
C SER A 988 34.27 28.64 8.27
N ASP A 989 34.82 27.48 7.90
CA ASP A 989 35.54 27.30 6.64
C ASP A 989 34.66 27.46 5.41
N LEU A 990 33.37 27.10 5.51
CA LEU A 990 32.40 27.38 4.46
C LEU A 990 32.24 28.89 4.23
N ALA A 991 32.23 29.69 5.30
CA ALA A 991 32.16 31.14 5.19
C ALA A 991 33.48 31.76 4.71
N ARG A 992 34.63 31.25 5.17
CA ARG A 992 35.95 31.65 4.66
C ARG A 992 36.09 31.38 3.17
N LEU A 993 35.73 30.17 2.70
CA LEU A 993 35.73 29.79 1.29
C LEU A 993 34.79 30.69 0.46
N VAL A 994 33.54 30.86 0.89
CA VAL A 994 32.55 31.67 0.16
C VAL A 994 32.96 33.15 0.08
N LEU A 995 33.58 33.72 1.13
CA LEU A 995 34.08 35.10 1.13
C LEU A 995 35.41 35.27 0.37
N LEU A 996 36.19 34.21 0.17
CA LEU A 996 37.35 34.26 -0.74
C LEU A 996 36.88 34.18 -2.20
N LEU A 997 35.86 33.37 -2.52
CA LEU A 997 35.30 33.24 -3.87
C LEU A 997 34.68 34.54 -4.39
N THR A 998 34.14 35.43 -3.54
CA THR A 998 33.70 36.78 -3.99
C THR A 998 34.87 37.60 -4.51
N THR A 999 36.04 37.54 -3.85
CA THR A 999 37.26 38.27 -4.26
C THR A 999 37.91 37.72 -5.53
N GLN A 1000 37.45 36.58 -6.06
CA GLN A 1000 37.85 36.05 -7.38
C GLN A 1000 36.98 36.58 -8.53
N VAL A 1001 35.80 37.16 -8.26
CA VAL A 1001 34.95 37.74 -9.31
C VAL A 1001 35.56 39.08 -9.74
N PRO A 1002 35.98 39.26 -11.01
CA PRO A 1002 36.59 40.51 -11.45
C PRO A 1002 35.63 41.70 -11.38
N ALA A 1003 36.17 42.92 -11.31
CA ALA A 1003 35.37 44.13 -11.52
C ALA A 1003 34.66 44.07 -12.89
N GLY A 1004 33.42 44.59 -12.96
CA GLY A 1004 32.59 44.51 -14.16
C GLY A 1004 32.02 43.12 -14.47
N ARG A 1005 32.22 42.14 -13.57
CA ARG A 1005 31.61 40.81 -13.63
C ARG A 1005 30.75 40.56 -12.40
N PHE A 1006 29.77 39.68 -12.56
CA PHE A 1006 28.92 39.20 -11.48
C PHE A 1006 28.86 37.67 -11.51
N THR A 1007 28.61 37.05 -10.36
CA THR A 1007 28.28 35.63 -10.24
C THR A 1007 26.89 35.46 -9.60
N THR A 1008 26.35 34.24 -9.57
CA THR A 1008 25.08 33.96 -8.91
C THR A 1008 25.26 33.06 -7.70
N TYR A 1009 24.33 33.15 -6.75
CA TYR A 1009 24.18 32.18 -5.67
C TYR A 1009 24.21 30.70 -6.14
N ARG A 1010 23.76 30.42 -7.37
CA ARG A 1010 23.77 29.07 -7.95
C ARG A 1010 25.15 28.68 -8.49
N ALA A 1011 25.86 29.58 -9.18
CA ALA A 1011 27.21 29.31 -9.66
C ALA A 1011 28.18 29.04 -8.49
N MET A 1012 28.07 29.84 -7.41
CA MET A 1012 28.80 29.55 -6.16
C MET A 1012 28.35 28.25 -5.49
N GLN A 1013 27.05 27.91 -5.51
CA GLN A 1013 26.57 26.64 -4.94
C GLN A 1013 27.15 25.42 -5.68
N GLU A 1014 27.16 25.45 -7.00
CA GLU A 1014 27.67 24.37 -7.85
C GLU A 1014 29.17 24.15 -7.54
N HIS A 1015 30.00 25.21 -7.61
CA HIS A 1015 31.44 25.11 -7.32
C HIS A 1015 31.77 24.73 -5.85
N VAL A 1016 31.08 25.31 -4.86
CA VAL A 1016 31.33 24.99 -3.43
C VAL A 1016 30.93 23.55 -3.11
N SER A 1017 29.90 23.00 -3.75
CA SER A 1017 29.49 21.61 -3.52
C SER A 1017 30.48 20.60 -4.11
N GLU A 1018 31.09 20.94 -5.24
CA GLU A 1018 32.16 20.19 -5.90
C GLU A 1018 33.44 20.19 -5.04
N VAL A 1019 33.95 21.37 -4.66
CA VAL A 1019 35.18 21.52 -3.85
C VAL A 1019 35.09 20.83 -2.48
N ARG A 1020 33.91 20.80 -1.85
CA ARG A 1020 33.68 20.16 -0.53
C ARG A 1020 33.19 18.71 -0.58
N PHE A 1021 33.03 18.09 -1.76
CA PHE A 1021 32.53 16.72 -1.89
C PHE A 1021 31.17 16.50 -1.18
N GLY A 1022 30.25 17.46 -1.27
CA GLY A 1022 28.95 17.39 -0.59
C GLY A 1022 28.00 18.53 -0.94
N LEU A 1023 26.69 18.25 -0.90
CA LEU A 1023 25.64 19.20 -1.29
C LEU A 1023 25.58 20.43 -0.36
N CYS A 1024 26.11 21.56 -0.82
CA CYS A 1024 25.87 22.85 -0.20
C CYS A 1024 24.50 23.42 -0.66
N ALA A 1025 23.78 24.09 0.23
CA ALA A 1025 22.52 24.76 -0.08
C ALA A 1025 22.71 26.27 -0.28
N VAL A 1026 22.03 26.87 -1.27
CA VAL A 1026 22.01 28.33 -1.51
C VAL A 1026 21.80 29.16 -0.24
N ARG A 1027 20.94 28.68 0.68
CA ARG A 1027 20.65 29.36 1.94
C ARG A 1027 21.86 29.45 2.89
N GLN A 1028 22.79 28.49 2.82
CA GLN A 1028 24.03 28.51 3.59
C GLN A 1028 25.02 29.55 3.04
N ILE A 1029 25.15 29.65 1.70
CA ILE A 1029 25.96 30.69 1.05
C ILE A 1029 25.44 32.08 1.46
N GLY A 1030 24.14 32.35 1.31
CA GLY A 1030 23.55 33.61 1.78
C GLY A 1030 23.65 33.85 3.29
N HIS A 1031 23.86 32.82 4.12
CA HIS A 1031 24.15 32.99 5.54
C HIS A 1031 25.60 33.40 5.81
N CYS A 1032 26.54 32.90 5.00
CA CYS A 1032 27.95 33.30 5.05
C CYS A 1032 28.11 34.77 4.66
N LEU A 1033 27.46 35.19 3.57
CA LEU A 1033 27.57 36.54 3.01
C LEU A 1033 26.99 37.63 3.93
N ARG A 1034 25.86 37.36 4.60
CA ARG A 1034 25.32 38.22 5.67
C ARG A 1034 26.20 38.32 6.91
N LYS A 1035 27.04 37.32 7.18
CA LYS A 1035 27.94 37.24 8.34
C LYS A 1035 29.39 37.59 7.99
N ASN A 1036 29.61 38.33 6.91
CA ASN A 1036 30.92 38.86 6.55
C ASN A 1036 31.45 39.83 7.63
N PRO A 1037 32.54 39.49 8.36
CA PRO A 1037 33.07 40.32 9.43
C PRO A 1037 33.86 41.54 8.93
N LEU A 1038 34.25 41.57 7.65
CA LEU A 1038 34.99 42.68 7.03
C LEU A 1038 34.08 43.71 6.33
N GLY A 1039 32.76 43.49 6.35
CA GLY A 1039 31.77 44.37 5.73
C GLY A 1039 32.08 44.68 4.25
N ASP A 1040 31.87 45.94 3.87
CA ASP A 1040 32.04 46.46 2.51
C ASP A 1040 33.45 46.30 1.92
N ARG A 1041 34.48 45.93 2.71
CA ARG A 1041 35.84 45.63 2.19
C ARG A 1041 35.90 44.38 1.30
N VAL A 1042 34.92 43.47 1.40
CA VAL A 1042 34.81 42.29 0.53
C VAL A 1042 33.79 42.62 -0.57
N PRO A 1043 34.08 42.36 -1.87
CA PRO A 1043 33.23 42.77 -3.00
C PRO A 1043 31.99 41.87 -3.14
N GLY A 1044 31.09 41.98 -2.17
CA GLY A 1044 29.92 41.12 -2.03
C GLY A 1044 28.84 41.37 -3.06
N HIS A 1045 28.60 42.63 -3.41
CA HIS A 1045 27.65 43.08 -4.44
C HIS A 1045 27.80 42.31 -5.77
N ARG A 1046 28.98 41.76 -6.07
CA ARG A 1046 29.26 40.87 -7.21
C ARG A 1046 28.49 39.53 -7.19
N VAL A 1047 27.76 39.17 -6.12
CA VAL A 1047 26.89 37.96 -6.08
C VAL A 1047 25.40 38.35 -6.12
N VAL A 1048 24.73 38.00 -7.22
CA VAL A 1048 23.29 38.26 -7.43
C VAL A 1048 22.44 36.98 -7.27
N GLY A 1049 21.11 37.13 -7.37
CA GLY A 1049 20.12 36.07 -7.17
C GLY A 1049 20.33 34.80 -7.99
N GLN A 1050 19.68 33.70 -7.58
CA GLN A 1050 19.93 32.32 -8.03
C GLN A 1050 19.93 32.12 -9.56
N TYR A 1051 19.20 32.96 -10.31
CA TYR A 1051 19.10 32.93 -11.77
C TYR A 1051 19.48 34.26 -12.43
N GLY A 1052 20.25 35.12 -11.76
CA GLY A 1052 20.53 36.49 -12.19
C GLY A 1052 19.41 37.49 -11.85
N MET A 1053 18.27 37.01 -11.33
CA MET A 1053 17.12 37.85 -10.97
C MET A 1053 17.27 38.51 -9.58
N PHE A 1054 17.02 39.82 -9.49
CA PHE A 1054 16.90 40.56 -8.22
C PHE A 1054 15.54 40.33 -7.54
N SER A 1055 15.23 39.07 -7.19
CA SER A 1055 13.88 38.69 -6.71
C SER A 1055 13.60 38.96 -5.22
N ARG A 1056 14.59 39.45 -4.44
CA ARG A 1056 14.50 39.81 -3.01
C ARG A 1056 15.60 40.83 -2.67
N PRO A 1057 15.46 41.61 -1.57
CA PRO A 1057 16.56 42.41 -1.01
C PRO A 1057 17.85 41.59 -0.85
N LEU A 1058 18.97 42.13 -1.35
CA LEU A 1058 20.28 41.51 -1.21
C LEU A 1058 20.94 41.98 0.08
N GLU A 1059 20.62 41.29 1.17
CA GLU A 1059 21.15 41.55 2.51
C GLU A 1059 22.68 41.34 2.57
N TRP A 1060 23.44 42.44 2.54
CA TRP A 1060 24.90 42.45 2.63
C TRP A 1060 25.38 43.16 3.90
N GLY A 1061 26.01 42.38 4.78
CA GLY A 1061 26.39 42.82 6.12
C GLY A 1061 25.18 43.28 6.95
N MET A 1062 25.43 44.17 7.92
CA MET A 1062 24.36 44.78 8.74
C MET A 1062 23.83 46.11 8.17
N HIS A 1063 24.48 46.68 7.14
CA HIS A 1063 24.22 48.05 6.68
C HIS A 1063 23.67 48.17 5.24
N CYS A 1064 23.84 47.18 4.36
CA CYS A 1064 23.21 47.21 3.02
C CYS A 1064 22.00 46.26 2.97
N ARG A 1065 20.80 46.83 2.84
CA ARG A 1065 19.54 46.09 2.61
C ARG A 1065 18.93 46.36 1.24
N ASP A 1066 19.58 47.17 0.40
CA ASP A 1066 18.96 47.70 -0.82
C ASP A 1066 19.43 47.01 -2.10
N VAL A 1067 18.48 46.82 -3.03
CA VAL A 1067 18.74 46.36 -4.39
C VAL A 1067 19.30 47.51 -5.22
N GLU A 1068 18.84 48.75 -5.02
CA GLU A 1068 19.25 49.91 -5.79
C GLU A 1068 20.74 50.22 -5.56
N GLU A 1069 21.20 50.18 -4.31
CA GLU A 1069 22.62 50.32 -3.95
C GLU A 1069 23.50 49.20 -4.55
N THR A 1070 22.97 47.97 -4.64
CA THR A 1070 23.68 46.86 -5.27
C THR A 1070 23.81 47.07 -6.78
N VAL A 1071 22.75 47.52 -7.44
CA VAL A 1071 22.75 47.87 -8.87
C VAL A 1071 23.67 49.07 -9.15
N ARG A 1072 23.69 50.09 -8.29
CA ARG A 1072 24.58 51.26 -8.39
C ARG A 1072 26.05 50.84 -8.38
N ARG A 1073 26.50 50.12 -7.34
CA ARG A 1073 27.91 49.68 -7.21
C ARG A 1073 28.35 48.77 -8.36
N LEU A 1074 27.49 47.87 -8.81
CA LEU A 1074 27.77 47.03 -9.98
C LEU A 1074 27.85 47.85 -11.27
N GLY A 1075 27.02 48.88 -11.42
CA GLY A 1075 27.07 49.81 -12.56
C GLY A 1075 28.36 50.64 -12.57
N GLU A 1076 28.82 51.10 -11.40
CA GLU A 1076 30.10 51.80 -11.20
C GLU A 1076 31.31 50.91 -11.53
N GLU A 1077 31.23 49.61 -11.25
CA GLU A 1077 32.20 48.62 -11.71
C GLU A 1077 32.07 48.25 -13.21
N GLY A 1078 31.09 48.80 -13.93
CA GLY A 1078 30.90 48.60 -15.37
C GLY A 1078 29.96 47.46 -15.78
N VAL A 1079 29.26 46.83 -14.84
CA VAL A 1079 28.21 45.83 -15.17
C VAL A 1079 27.04 46.55 -15.84
N ARG A 1080 26.75 46.18 -17.10
CA ARG A 1080 25.59 46.71 -17.83
C ARG A 1080 24.33 45.96 -17.41
N PHE A 1081 23.20 46.66 -17.33
CA PHE A 1081 21.90 46.08 -17.01
C PHE A 1081 20.97 46.03 -18.23
N LYS A 1082 19.92 45.22 -18.12
CA LYS A 1082 18.77 45.17 -19.02
C LYS A 1082 17.65 46.08 -18.49
N ALA A 1083 16.63 46.33 -19.32
CA ALA A 1083 15.45 47.12 -18.94
C ALA A 1083 14.56 46.48 -17.85
N ASP A 1084 14.75 45.19 -17.55
CA ASP A 1084 14.11 44.47 -16.43
C ASP A 1084 14.93 44.55 -15.12
N GLY A 1085 15.96 45.40 -15.07
CA GLY A 1085 16.87 45.56 -13.94
C GLY A 1085 17.92 44.45 -13.78
N ASN A 1086 17.88 43.38 -14.59
CA ASN A 1086 18.79 42.24 -14.43
C ASN A 1086 20.12 42.46 -15.18
N PRO A 1087 21.27 41.96 -14.67
CA PRO A 1087 22.57 42.20 -15.29
C PRO A 1087 22.71 41.50 -16.65
N LYS A 1088 23.40 42.14 -17.58
CA LYS A 1088 23.51 41.76 -19.00
C LYS A 1088 24.81 41.00 -19.26
N GLY A 1089 24.82 39.70 -18.95
CA GLY A 1089 25.93 38.80 -19.29
C GLY A 1089 25.71 37.38 -18.79
N SER A 1090 26.70 36.51 -18.99
CA SER A 1090 26.79 35.21 -18.31
C SER A 1090 27.41 35.40 -16.92
N ALA A 1091 26.89 34.70 -15.92
CA ALA A 1091 27.46 34.69 -14.58
C ALA A 1091 28.89 34.10 -14.59
N PHE A 1092 29.81 34.72 -13.85
CA PHE A 1092 31.17 34.23 -13.65
C PHE A 1092 31.17 32.86 -12.95
N ARG A 1093 31.90 31.91 -13.53
CA ARG A 1093 32.01 30.51 -13.08
C ARG A 1093 33.46 30.01 -12.99
N GLU A 1094 34.42 30.78 -13.50
CA GLU A 1094 35.85 30.45 -13.55
C GLU A 1094 36.54 30.67 -12.19
N PHE A 1095 35.99 30.07 -11.14
CA PHE A 1095 36.60 30.06 -9.82
C PHE A 1095 37.80 29.11 -9.81
N VAL A 1096 38.95 29.58 -9.33
CA VAL A 1096 40.23 28.86 -9.40
C VAL A 1096 40.66 28.40 -8.00
N GLY A 1097 41.38 27.29 -7.93
CA GLY A 1097 41.57 26.46 -6.74
C GLY A 1097 41.86 27.21 -5.44
N CYS A 1098 40.87 27.28 -4.56
CA CYS A 1098 41.10 27.59 -3.16
C CYS A 1098 41.57 26.30 -2.45
N PRO A 1099 42.77 26.27 -1.82
CA PRO A 1099 43.25 25.06 -1.15
C PRO A 1099 42.33 24.64 0.01
N ARG A 1100 42.32 23.35 0.36
CA ARG A 1100 41.48 22.79 1.43
C ARG A 1100 41.83 23.44 2.79
N VAL A 1101 40.79 23.81 3.56
CA VAL A 1101 40.84 24.50 4.88
C VAL A 1101 40.02 23.73 5.93
#